data_AF-A0A6G6W621-F1
#
_entry.id   AF-A0A6G6W621-F1
#
_cell.length_a   1.000
_cell.length_b   1.000
_cell.length_c   1.000
_cell.angle_alpha   90.00
_cell.angle_beta   90.00
_cell.angle_gamma   90.00
#
_symmetry.space_group_name_H-M   'P 1'
#
loop_
_entity.id
_entity.type
_entity.pdbx_description
1 polymer ?
#
loop_
_entity_poly.entity_id
_entity_poly.type
_entity_poly.pdbx_seq_one_letter_code
_entity_poly.pdbx_strand_id
1 'polypeptide(L)'
;MGSTEERAFEAVILANSFLDGRGRAAIVEFFPPSVVELYDAVILRADWQNAATLTERAFVVIEVLDADPALAARYQADVDAGRLGFGAGEDEAIDTAISEVSSRLGAQAAPGADDGLLGGDEAAPSADDGAMAEPPADMAEPSPAPDMAEPPPPPPPPFEAESAGPPPVTPLVPPAPTPPPADGGAPAPVETVQTWLNADVQGGYTSLQAGLPYVLDISFGERSATAAGAAPTAIPFEATQKSVDLSVQLVSTDFEVPPLPQLIRVGRDGRSVGHVLFPCTPLHAGPSKLSVLVDVRGNFLQRLELEFDVGTAKPVESTNFGRPAGAATTLEPRTASMQFMPATGGYELFVKGVTDQEVFVQITEDELAARIDGVRQALLKTVKDPTFALELDIPADRGAVALKDLAFAGFRLYQAIFGGPFASEELKDVGRWLRDSLADDVTTLQVVSRGFPVPWALMYLTDRFSDDALDWKNFIGMRHVVEQVPMREISTLPPVTTIESTPDLTVRVLYNDGIDAQMPSHPVAAQRTYWENRAVALGEGTKVDDLKAALAATATDKVLYMYCHAVASDQDSDDSYLVMTGDQRITLGELAVYAPIDDQLSSHPLVVINACESGDLSPNFYDGFVPYFLAKGARGVIGTECKTPGRFASEWAIAFFDRFFAGEPLGDAVLGLRRDFLEKHGNPLGLLYGVHCDTDTRVDPALAAAGGSH
;
A
#
# COMPACT_ATOMS: atom_id res chain seq x y z
N MET A 1 29.73 18.61 4.87
CA MET A 1 28.54 19.29 5.38
C MET A 1 27.37 18.43 4.93
N GLY A 2 26.58 17.90 5.87
CA GLY A 2 25.50 16.93 5.60
C GLY A 2 24.27 17.57 4.95
N SER A 3 23.10 17.49 5.58
CA SER A 3 21.86 18.07 5.02
C SER A 3 21.92 19.61 4.90
N THR A 4 21.01 20.21 4.13
CA THR A 4 20.86 21.68 4.04
C THR A 4 20.68 22.32 5.42
N GLU A 5 19.95 21.65 6.31
CA GLU A 5 19.70 22.11 7.68
C GLU A 5 20.95 22.03 8.56
N GLU A 6 21.69 20.93 8.50
CA GLU A 6 22.95 20.77 9.23
C GLU A 6 23.98 21.82 8.77
N ARG A 7 24.06 22.05 7.45
CA ARG A 7 24.93 23.06 6.86
C ARG A 7 24.56 24.48 7.30
N ALA A 8 23.28 24.79 7.37
CA ALA A 8 22.79 26.08 7.87
C ALA A 8 23.11 26.25 9.35
N PHE A 9 22.86 25.22 10.16
CA PHE A 9 23.16 25.20 11.59
C PHE A 9 24.65 25.43 11.86
N GLU A 10 25.53 24.62 11.26
CA GLU A 10 26.99 24.73 11.43
C GLU A 10 27.51 26.12 11.04
N ALA A 11 27.07 26.65 9.89
CA ALA A 11 27.50 27.94 9.39
C ALA A 11 27.10 29.11 10.29
N VAL A 12 25.86 29.10 10.81
CA VAL A 12 25.37 30.15 11.71
C VAL A 12 26.09 30.11 13.06
N ILE A 13 26.31 28.92 13.62
CA ILE A 13 27.02 28.80 14.90
C ILE A 13 28.48 29.23 14.77
N LEU A 14 29.15 28.89 13.67
CA LEU A 14 30.50 29.37 13.38
C LEU A 14 30.53 30.89 13.20
N ALA A 15 29.61 31.44 12.40
CA ALA A 15 29.53 32.88 12.18
C ALA A 15 29.30 33.65 13.49
N ASN A 16 28.47 33.12 14.39
CA ASN A 16 28.23 33.72 15.70
C ASN A 16 29.49 33.64 16.58
N SER A 17 30.16 32.49 16.58
CA SER A 17 31.40 32.27 17.35
C SER A 17 32.52 33.22 16.92
N PHE A 18 32.59 33.56 15.64
CA PHE A 18 33.62 34.46 15.08
C PHE A 18 33.42 35.94 15.46
N LEU A 19 32.30 36.28 16.11
CA LEU A 19 32.03 37.63 16.62
C LEU A 19 32.52 37.85 18.06
N ASP A 20 33.16 36.85 18.70
CA ASP A 20 33.72 37.02 20.06
C ASP A 20 34.68 38.23 20.10
N GLY A 21 34.46 39.13 21.07
CA GLY A 21 35.24 40.37 21.22
C GLY A 21 36.73 40.17 21.54
N ARG A 22 37.15 38.94 21.87
CA ARG A 22 38.56 38.54 22.00
C ARG A 22 39.17 38.07 20.67
N GLY A 23 38.36 37.98 19.61
CA GLY A 23 38.74 37.62 18.26
C GLY A 23 39.45 36.28 18.18
N ARG A 24 40.51 36.22 17.36
CA ARG A 24 41.29 35.00 17.10
C ARG A 24 41.76 34.26 18.36
N ALA A 25 42.01 34.99 19.46
CA ALA A 25 42.46 34.38 20.71
C ALA A 25 41.39 33.45 21.33
N ALA A 26 40.10 33.81 21.22
CA ALA A 26 39.01 32.93 21.67
C ALA A 26 38.87 31.70 20.78
N ILE A 27 39.00 31.86 19.45
CA ILE A 27 38.85 30.74 18.53
C ILE A 27 39.94 29.69 18.75
N VAL A 28 41.19 30.13 18.96
CA VAL A 28 42.30 29.22 19.29
C VAL A 28 42.12 28.51 20.64
N GLU A 29 41.39 29.13 21.58
CA GLU A 29 41.14 28.57 22.91
C GLU A 29 40.06 27.47 22.90
N PHE A 30 39.00 27.64 22.09
CA PHE A 30 37.80 26.80 22.15
C PHE A 30 37.56 25.88 20.94
N PHE A 31 38.27 26.07 19.83
CA PHE A 31 38.00 25.35 18.58
C PHE A 31 39.25 24.65 18.01
N PRO A 32 39.07 23.58 17.20
CA PRO A 32 40.17 22.85 16.59
C PRO A 32 40.89 23.67 15.50
N PRO A 33 42.11 23.27 15.08
CA PRO A 33 42.90 24.01 14.08
C PRO A 33 42.18 24.31 12.76
N SER A 34 41.30 23.43 12.28
CA SER A 34 40.51 23.66 11.06
C SER A 34 39.59 24.88 11.17
N VAL A 35 39.00 25.12 12.34
CA VAL A 35 38.13 26.27 12.60
C VAL A 35 38.94 27.55 12.80
N VAL A 36 40.17 27.45 13.33
CA VAL A 36 41.10 28.59 13.38
C VAL A 36 41.52 29.00 11.97
N GLU A 37 41.82 28.04 11.09
CA GLU A 37 42.10 28.29 9.67
C GLU A 37 40.90 28.92 8.96
N LEU A 38 39.69 28.41 9.22
CA LEU A 38 38.44 28.96 8.70
C LEU A 38 38.21 30.39 9.19
N TYR A 39 38.41 30.67 10.48
CA TYR A 39 38.31 32.02 11.04
C TYR A 39 39.28 32.99 10.33
N ASP A 40 40.54 32.60 10.16
CA ASP A 40 41.55 33.44 9.50
C ASP A 40 41.20 33.71 8.03
N ALA A 41 40.60 32.73 7.34
CA ALA A 41 40.13 32.87 5.97
C ALA A 41 38.87 33.75 5.84
N VAL A 42 37.97 33.70 6.82
CA VAL A 42 36.69 34.44 6.82
C VAL A 42 36.88 35.91 7.24
N ILE A 43 37.60 36.17 8.33
CA ILE A 43 37.68 37.51 8.97
C ILE A 43 38.37 38.56 8.08
N LEU A 44 39.18 38.11 7.12
CA LEU A 44 39.93 38.97 6.19
C LEU A 44 39.12 39.35 4.93
N ARG A 45 37.95 38.74 4.70
CA ARG A 45 37.15 39.03 3.52
C ARG A 45 36.38 40.34 3.66
N ALA A 46 36.25 41.07 2.54
CA ALA A 46 35.54 42.35 2.51
C ALA A 46 34.03 42.18 2.72
N ASP A 47 33.45 41.08 2.25
CA ASP A 47 32.04 40.73 2.46
C ASP A 47 31.72 40.44 3.94
N TRP A 48 32.60 39.75 4.67
CA TRP A 48 32.46 39.56 6.12
C TRP A 48 32.39 40.89 6.87
N GLN A 49 33.26 41.84 6.51
CA GLN A 49 33.32 43.16 7.14
C GLN A 49 32.11 44.05 6.79
N ASN A 50 31.50 43.82 5.63
CA ASN A 50 30.32 44.56 5.16
C ASN A 50 28.99 43.92 5.58
N ALA A 51 29.00 42.67 6.03
CA ALA A 51 27.80 41.95 6.47
C ALA A 51 27.21 42.59 7.74
N ALA A 52 25.93 42.94 7.67
CA ALA A 52 25.18 43.60 8.74
C ALA A 52 24.42 42.59 9.62
N THR A 53 24.11 41.40 9.08
CA THR A 53 23.33 40.35 9.76
C THR A 53 24.14 39.08 10.02
N LEU A 54 23.65 38.24 10.93
CA LEU A 54 24.25 36.92 11.18
C LEU A 54 24.06 35.99 9.98
N THR A 55 22.92 36.07 9.31
CA THR A 55 22.62 35.36 8.04
C THR A 55 23.66 35.67 6.96
N GLU A 56 23.95 36.94 6.68
CA GLU A 56 24.96 37.34 5.69
C GLU A 56 26.37 36.82 6.06
N ARG A 57 26.71 36.84 7.35
CA ARG A 57 27.98 36.32 7.85
C ARG A 57 28.09 34.81 7.72
N ALA A 58 27.01 34.07 7.95
CA ALA A 58 26.95 32.62 7.73
C ALA A 58 27.19 32.26 6.27
N PHE A 59 26.65 33.02 5.32
CA PHE A 59 26.93 32.82 3.90
C PHE A 59 28.40 33.04 3.53
N VAL A 60 29.08 34.00 4.16
CA VAL A 60 30.53 34.17 3.95
C VAL A 60 31.32 32.97 4.46
N VAL A 61 30.91 32.35 5.58
CA VAL A 61 31.52 31.11 6.09
C VAL A 61 31.34 29.97 5.08
N ILE A 62 30.11 29.81 4.56
CA ILE A 62 29.78 28.81 3.55
C ILE A 62 30.60 28.99 2.28
N GLU A 63 30.68 30.23 1.78
CA GLU A 63 31.45 30.54 0.56
C GLU A 63 32.96 30.27 0.73
N VAL A 64 33.53 30.46 1.94
CA VAL A 64 34.94 30.11 2.20
C VAL A 64 35.15 28.61 2.17
N LEU A 65 34.24 27.84 2.76
CA LEU A 65 34.32 26.37 2.75
C LEU A 65 34.14 25.81 1.33
N ASP A 66 33.24 26.40 0.53
CA ASP A 66 33.02 25.99 -0.86
C ASP A 66 34.20 26.34 -1.77
N ALA A 67 34.91 27.45 -1.50
CA ALA A 67 36.06 27.88 -2.26
C ALA A 67 37.36 27.12 -1.94
N ASP A 68 37.47 26.49 -0.77
CA ASP A 68 38.63 25.68 -0.36
C ASP A 68 38.22 24.25 0.10
N PRO A 69 38.10 23.30 -0.85
CA PRO A 69 37.73 21.92 -0.55
C PRO A 69 38.70 21.21 0.40
N ALA A 70 39.98 21.62 0.45
CA ALA A 70 40.95 21.01 1.34
C ALA A 70 40.71 21.46 2.79
N LEU A 71 40.36 22.73 3.00
CA LEU A 71 39.93 23.25 4.30
C LEU A 71 38.60 22.63 4.74
N ALA A 72 37.63 22.52 3.83
CA ALA A 72 36.34 21.88 4.10
C ALA A 72 36.50 20.41 4.53
N ALA A 73 37.38 19.65 3.89
CA ALA A 73 37.66 18.26 4.27
C ALA A 73 38.30 18.14 5.68
N ARG A 74 39.20 19.06 6.05
CA ARG A 74 39.79 19.10 7.41
C ARG A 74 38.75 19.49 8.47
N TYR A 75 37.89 20.45 8.14
CA TYR A 75 36.77 20.85 9.00
C TYR A 75 35.81 19.67 9.23
N GLN A 76 35.38 18.98 8.17
CA GLN A 76 34.49 17.83 8.30
C GLN A 76 35.12 16.69 9.12
N ALA A 77 36.42 16.42 8.95
CA ALA A 77 37.11 15.43 9.76
C ALA A 77 37.17 15.78 11.26
N ASP A 78 37.08 17.07 11.63
CA ASP A 78 36.97 17.51 13.02
C ASP A 78 35.53 17.36 13.57
N VAL A 79 34.52 17.59 12.73
CA VAL A 79 33.10 17.32 13.04
C VAL A 79 32.90 15.82 13.30
N ASP A 80 33.32 14.96 12.36
CA ASP A 80 33.14 13.50 12.42
C ASP A 80 33.88 12.87 13.61
N ALA A 81 34.99 13.49 14.04
CA ALA A 81 35.75 13.07 15.21
C ALA A 81 35.13 13.54 16.55
N GLY A 82 33.99 14.24 16.51
CA GLY A 82 33.30 14.78 17.69
C GLY A 82 34.10 15.88 18.41
N ARG A 83 35.01 16.58 17.70
CA ARG A 83 35.84 17.65 18.27
C ARG A 83 35.14 19.00 18.33
N LEU A 84 33.92 19.08 17.80
CA LEU A 84 33.04 20.24 17.82
C LEU A 84 31.80 19.91 18.64
N GLY A 85 31.54 20.71 19.67
CA GLY A 85 30.32 20.63 20.47
C GLY A 85 29.47 21.86 20.19
N PHE A 86 28.43 21.70 19.37
CA PHE A 86 27.42 22.74 19.17
C PHE A 86 26.40 22.61 20.31
N GLY A 87 26.48 23.48 21.32
CA GLY A 87 25.53 23.48 22.42
C GLY A 87 24.15 23.96 21.95
N ALA A 88 23.08 23.36 22.47
CA ALA A 88 21.72 23.87 22.32
C ALA A 88 21.59 25.14 23.18
N GLY A 89 21.71 26.30 22.55
CA GLY A 89 21.43 27.59 23.17
C GLY A 89 20.09 28.13 22.67
N GLU A 90 19.21 28.53 23.59
CA GLU A 90 17.95 29.21 23.29
C GLU A 90 18.21 30.68 22.92
N ASP A 91 18.71 30.94 21.70
CA ASP A 91 18.86 32.29 21.18
C ASP A 91 18.03 32.46 19.90
N GLU A 92 16.90 33.17 20.05
CA GLU A 92 15.91 33.42 19.01
C GLU A 92 16.53 34.06 17.74
N ALA A 93 17.62 34.81 17.88
CA ALA A 93 18.32 35.41 16.73
C ALA A 93 19.18 34.38 15.96
N ILE A 94 19.72 33.37 16.65
CA ILE A 94 20.45 32.26 16.03
C ILE A 94 19.45 31.35 15.31
N ASP A 95 18.33 31.01 15.94
CA ASP A 95 17.28 30.18 15.34
C ASP A 95 16.67 30.84 14.10
N THR A 96 16.42 32.14 14.16
CA THR A 96 15.95 32.92 12.99
C THR A 96 16.97 32.89 11.86
N ALA A 97 18.27 33.04 12.16
CA ALA A 97 19.32 32.99 11.15
C ALA A 97 19.50 31.59 10.55
N ILE A 98 19.36 30.52 11.35
CA ILE A 98 19.43 29.13 10.85
C ILE A 98 18.30 28.88 9.85
N SER A 99 17.07 29.28 10.20
CA SER A 99 15.90 29.15 9.32
C SER A 99 16.09 29.91 8.00
N GLU A 100 16.58 31.17 8.07
CA GLU A 100 16.79 32.01 6.89
C GLU A 100 17.93 31.47 5.99
N VAL A 101 19.04 31.00 6.58
CA VAL A 101 20.15 30.38 5.83
C VAL A 101 19.72 29.07 5.20
N SER A 102 18.98 28.22 5.92
CA SER A 102 18.47 26.94 5.41
C SER A 102 17.53 27.16 4.21
N SER A 103 16.58 28.09 4.32
CA SER A 103 15.66 28.45 3.24
C SER A 103 16.40 28.93 1.98
N ARG A 104 17.40 29.80 2.15
CA ARG A 104 18.18 30.34 1.01
C ARG A 104 19.12 29.30 0.40
N LEU A 105 19.69 28.39 1.18
CA LEU A 105 20.47 27.26 0.67
C LEU A 105 19.59 26.27 -0.12
N GLY A 106 18.38 26.02 0.36
CA GLY A 106 17.38 25.23 -0.37
C GLY A 106 17.00 25.85 -1.72
N ALA A 107 16.82 27.17 -1.77
CA ALA A 107 16.52 27.90 -3.01
C ALA A 107 17.70 28.01 -4.00
N GLN A 108 18.95 27.86 -3.53
CA GLN A 108 20.18 27.91 -4.35
C GLN A 108 20.68 26.53 -4.79
N ALA A 109 20.07 25.44 -4.30
CA ALA A 109 20.32 24.11 -4.83
C ALA A 109 19.79 24.04 -6.27
N ALA A 110 20.69 24.10 -7.25
CA ALA A 110 20.44 23.53 -8.58
C ALA A 110 19.96 22.07 -8.40
N PRO A 111 19.14 21.51 -9.31
CA PRO A 111 18.52 20.20 -9.12
C PRO A 111 19.59 19.21 -8.67
N GLY A 112 19.39 18.65 -7.48
CA GLY A 112 20.28 17.67 -6.89
C GLY A 112 20.51 16.52 -7.88
N ALA A 113 21.61 15.80 -7.71
CA ALA A 113 21.78 14.52 -8.41
C ALA A 113 20.51 13.69 -8.23
N ASP A 114 19.94 13.21 -9.34
CA ASP A 114 18.75 12.35 -9.36
C ASP A 114 18.89 11.24 -8.32
N ASP A 115 17.96 11.23 -7.36
CA ASP A 115 17.94 10.23 -6.29
C ASP A 115 17.27 8.93 -6.74
N GLY A 116 16.73 8.88 -7.96
CA GLY A 116 16.06 7.72 -8.56
C GLY A 116 14.67 7.43 -8.01
N LEU A 117 14.17 8.25 -7.07
CA LEU A 117 12.93 8.00 -6.35
C LEU A 117 11.77 8.78 -6.97
N LEU A 118 10.58 8.18 -7.00
CA LEU A 118 9.36 8.91 -7.38
C LEU A 118 9.14 10.05 -6.36
N GLY A 119 9.49 11.28 -6.76
CA GLY A 119 9.23 12.51 -6.01
C GLY A 119 10.45 13.23 -5.40
N GLY A 120 11.68 12.80 -5.68
CA GLY A 120 12.88 13.49 -5.19
C GLY A 120 12.93 13.68 -3.66
N ASP A 121 13.89 14.48 -3.19
CA ASP A 121 13.89 15.05 -1.83
C ASP A 121 13.61 16.56 -1.95
N GLU A 122 12.39 17.01 -1.65
CA GLU A 122 12.06 18.44 -1.52
C GLU A 122 11.40 18.83 -0.20
N ALA A 123 11.67 20.09 0.17
CA ALA A 123 11.49 20.73 1.45
C ALA A 123 10.04 21.10 1.80
N ALA A 124 9.82 21.34 3.09
CA ALA A 124 8.55 21.70 3.74
C ALA A 124 7.77 22.85 3.05
N PRO A 125 6.43 22.87 3.16
CA PRO A 125 5.56 23.78 2.40
C PRO A 125 5.73 25.25 2.79
N SER A 126 5.85 26.12 1.79
CA SER A 126 5.75 27.57 1.97
C SER A 126 4.29 27.98 2.21
N ALA A 127 4.02 28.55 3.38
CA ALA A 127 2.80 29.30 3.64
C ALA A 127 2.94 30.70 3.02
N ASP A 128 2.30 30.96 1.88
CA ASP A 128 1.67 32.27 1.63
C ASP A 128 0.63 32.23 0.50
N ASP A 129 -0.62 32.30 0.94
CA ASP A 129 -1.76 33.07 0.44
C ASP A 129 -2.20 33.06 -1.03
N GLY A 130 -3.47 32.67 -1.16
CA GLY A 130 -4.35 33.06 -2.25
C GLY A 130 -4.47 34.58 -2.36
N ALA A 131 -4.04 35.10 -3.50
CA ALA A 131 -4.51 36.36 -4.03
C ALA A 131 -5.01 36.13 -5.46
N MET A 132 -6.31 36.34 -5.67
CA MET A 132 -6.93 36.41 -6.98
C MET A 132 -6.23 37.47 -7.84
N ALA A 133 -5.65 37.07 -8.96
CA ALA A 133 -5.18 37.97 -10.00
C ALA A 133 -6.12 37.91 -11.20
N GLU A 134 -6.78 39.04 -11.50
CA GLU A 134 -7.54 39.26 -12.74
C GLU A 134 -6.62 39.26 -13.98
N PRO A 135 -7.13 38.89 -15.18
CA PRO A 135 -6.31 38.57 -16.34
C PRO A 135 -5.88 39.82 -17.13
N PRO A 136 -4.71 39.83 -17.79
CA PRO A 136 -4.42 40.79 -18.84
C PRO A 136 -5.05 40.37 -20.18
N ALA A 137 -5.60 41.35 -20.87
CA ALA A 137 -6.14 41.29 -22.21
C ALA A 137 -5.06 41.25 -23.30
N ASP A 138 -5.44 40.66 -24.44
CA ASP A 138 -4.88 40.77 -25.80
C ASP A 138 -3.38 40.50 -25.99
N MET A 139 -3.04 39.42 -26.70
CA MET A 139 -2.14 39.47 -27.87
C MET A 139 -2.29 38.24 -28.79
N ALA A 140 -2.89 38.51 -29.96
CA ALA A 140 -2.70 37.94 -31.30
C ALA A 140 -2.09 36.53 -31.51
N GLU A 141 -2.89 35.68 -32.16
CA GLU A 141 -2.47 34.47 -32.89
C GLU A 141 -1.48 34.76 -34.03
N PRO A 142 -0.53 33.85 -34.30
CA PRO A 142 0.03 33.66 -35.63
C PRO A 142 -0.48 32.35 -36.28
N SER A 143 -1.01 32.53 -37.49
CA SER A 143 -1.43 31.50 -38.47
C SER A 143 -0.29 30.60 -38.98
N PRO A 144 -0.61 29.46 -39.65
CA PRO A 144 0.19 28.24 -39.65
C PRO A 144 1.31 28.18 -40.71
N ALA A 145 2.28 27.30 -40.46
CA ALA A 145 3.33 26.91 -41.40
C ALA A 145 2.81 25.99 -42.51
N PRO A 146 3.41 26.01 -43.73
CA PRO A 146 2.90 25.30 -44.89
C PRO A 146 3.32 23.82 -44.95
N ASP A 147 2.41 23.00 -45.50
CA ASP A 147 2.55 21.61 -45.90
C ASP A 147 3.86 21.30 -46.65
N MET A 148 4.56 20.25 -46.20
CA MET A 148 5.59 19.55 -46.96
C MET A 148 5.13 18.11 -47.17
N ALA A 149 4.81 17.78 -48.42
CA ALA A 149 4.35 16.46 -48.84
C ALA A 149 5.46 15.39 -48.74
N GLU A 150 5.14 14.25 -48.14
CA GLU A 150 5.98 13.04 -48.17
C GLU A 150 5.94 12.35 -49.56
N PRO A 151 7.07 11.77 -50.03
CA PRO A 151 7.10 10.95 -51.24
C PRO A 151 6.62 9.50 -50.96
N PRO A 152 5.99 8.82 -51.94
CA PRO A 152 5.38 7.51 -51.74
C PRO A 152 6.43 6.36 -51.65
N PRO A 153 6.12 5.27 -50.93
CA PRO A 153 7.01 4.11 -50.80
C PRO A 153 7.04 3.23 -52.07
N PRO A 154 8.15 2.50 -52.31
CA PRO A 154 8.29 1.61 -53.47
C PRO A 154 7.50 0.30 -53.32
N PRO A 155 7.13 -0.36 -54.44
CA PRO A 155 6.28 -1.55 -54.42
C PRO A 155 7.02 -2.82 -53.95
N PRO A 156 6.29 -3.80 -53.37
CA PRO A 156 6.88 -5.05 -52.89
C PRO A 156 7.26 -6.02 -54.02
N PRO A 157 8.28 -6.88 -53.81
CA PRO A 157 8.67 -7.91 -54.77
C PRO A 157 7.68 -9.09 -54.80
N PRO A 158 7.65 -9.88 -55.90
CA PRO A 158 6.63 -10.90 -56.13
C PRO A 158 6.90 -12.20 -55.36
N PHE A 159 5.79 -12.86 -54.97
CA PHE A 159 5.73 -14.20 -54.41
C PHE A 159 6.36 -15.25 -55.36
N GLU A 160 7.33 -16.01 -54.84
CA GLU A 160 7.71 -17.31 -55.40
C GLU A 160 7.05 -18.42 -54.57
N ALA A 161 6.34 -19.30 -55.27
CA ALA A 161 5.80 -20.56 -54.77
C ALA A 161 6.68 -21.70 -55.29
N GLU A 162 7.04 -22.65 -54.40
CA GLU A 162 7.46 -24.05 -54.62
C GLU A 162 8.43 -24.45 -53.49
N SER A 163 8.49 -25.65 -52.92
CA SER A 163 7.83 -26.94 -53.15
C SER A 163 7.99 -27.78 -51.87
N ALA A 164 7.06 -28.73 -51.67
CA ALA A 164 7.12 -29.71 -50.60
C ALA A 164 8.18 -30.79 -50.87
N GLY A 165 9.08 -31.01 -49.91
CA GLY A 165 10.01 -32.14 -49.87
C GLY A 165 9.60 -33.20 -48.83
N PRO A 166 9.96 -34.49 -49.02
CA PRO A 166 9.45 -35.63 -48.25
C PRO A 166 10.09 -35.75 -46.86
N PRO A 167 9.48 -36.49 -45.92
CA PRO A 167 9.91 -36.49 -44.52
C PRO A 167 11.13 -37.40 -44.31
N PRO A 168 12.07 -37.04 -43.44
CA PRO A 168 13.10 -37.97 -42.99
C PRO A 168 12.61 -38.83 -41.81
N VAL A 169 13.07 -40.08 -41.83
CA VAL A 169 12.74 -41.18 -40.92
C VAL A 169 13.54 -41.07 -39.61
N THR A 170 12.87 -41.26 -38.48
CA THR A 170 13.38 -41.14 -37.11
C THR A 170 14.21 -42.37 -36.67
N PRO A 171 15.34 -42.20 -35.96
CA PRO A 171 15.91 -43.24 -35.10
C PRO A 171 15.25 -43.25 -33.71
N LEU A 172 14.93 -44.44 -33.19
CA LEU A 172 14.31 -44.67 -31.89
C LEU A 172 15.18 -44.19 -30.71
N VAL A 173 14.58 -43.35 -29.86
CA VAL A 173 15.05 -42.98 -28.50
C VAL A 173 14.04 -43.57 -27.48
N PRO A 174 14.47 -44.11 -26.32
CA PRO A 174 13.56 -44.69 -25.33
C PRO A 174 12.57 -43.65 -24.75
N PRO A 175 11.36 -44.04 -24.31
CA PRO A 175 10.34 -43.09 -23.89
C PRO A 175 10.75 -42.36 -22.60
N ALA A 176 10.63 -41.03 -22.64
CA ALA A 176 10.60 -40.18 -21.47
C ALA A 176 9.36 -40.51 -20.60
N PRO A 177 9.41 -40.27 -19.27
CA PRO A 177 8.27 -40.50 -18.40
C PRO A 177 7.05 -39.71 -18.87
N THR A 178 5.90 -40.39 -18.93
CA THR A 178 4.60 -39.81 -19.30
C THR A 178 4.32 -38.58 -18.44
N PRO A 179 4.03 -37.41 -19.03
CA PRO A 179 3.48 -36.30 -18.28
C PRO A 179 2.10 -36.70 -17.74
N PRO A 180 1.68 -36.17 -16.58
CA PRO A 180 0.34 -36.41 -16.05
C PRO A 180 -0.70 -35.97 -17.09
N PRO A 181 -1.89 -36.59 -17.11
CA PRO A 181 -2.94 -36.23 -18.06
C PRO A 181 -3.26 -34.73 -17.89
N ALA A 182 -3.26 -34.02 -19.02
CA ALA A 182 -3.72 -32.64 -19.10
C ALA A 182 -5.25 -32.61 -18.97
N ASP A 183 -5.76 -32.79 -17.76
CA ASP A 183 -7.08 -32.29 -17.37
C ASP A 183 -6.92 -30.82 -16.96
N GLY A 184 -6.58 -29.99 -17.94
CA GLY A 184 -6.58 -28.53 -17.86
C GLY A 184 -7.81 -27.97 -18.57
N GLY A 185 -9.00 -28.46 -18.22
CA GLY A 185 -10.22 -27.75 -18.56
C GLY A 185 -10.25 -26.47 -17.73
N ALA A 186 -10.33 -25.30 -18.37
CA ALA A 186 -10.55 -24.05 -17.66
C ALA A 186 -11.71 -24.22 -16.66
N PRO A 187 -11.55 -23.81 -15.39
CA PRO A 187 -12.63 -23.93 -14.41
C PRO A 187 -13.88 -23.22 -14.95
N ALA A 188 -15.02 -23.91 -14.91
CA ALA A 188 -16.27 -23.37 -15.40
C ALA A 188 -16.61 -22.05 -14.68
N PRO A 189 -17.22 -21.06 -15.38
CA PRO A 189 -17.54 -19.78 -14.79
C PRO A 189 -18.43 -19.97 -13.57
N VAL A 190 -18.13 -19.22 -12.52
CA VAL A 190 -18.80 -19.34 -11.23
C VAL A 190 -19.82 -18.23 -11.12
N GLU A 191 -21.06 -18.60 -10.82
CA GLU A 191 -22.18 -17.68 -10.70
C GLU A 191 -22.35 -17.24 -9.24
N THR A 192 -22.95 -16.08 -9.01
CA THR A 192 -23.28 -15.62 -7.66
C THR A 192 -24.78 -15.55 -7.47
N VAL A 193 -25.26 -16.05 -6.32
CA VAL A 193 -26.68 -16.06 -5.95
C VAL A 193 -26.91 -15.03 -4.87
N GLN A 194 -27.82 -14.09 -5.14
CA GLN A 194 -28.20 -13.03 -4.21
C GLN A 194 -29.24 -13.51 -3.22
N THR A 195 -29.06 -13.19 -1.94
CA THR A 195 -29.93 -13.61 -0.84
C THR A 195 -29.82 -12.66 0.36
N TRP A 196 -30.51 -12.96 1.46
CA TRP A 196 -30.39 -12.28 2.75
C TRP A 196 -29.96 -13.25 3.84
N LEU A 197 -28.93 -12.89 4.60
CA LEU A 197 -28.61 -13.47 5.90
C LEU A 197 -29.59 -12.88 6.93
N ASN A 198 -30.41 -13.73 7.54
CA ASN A 198 -31.36 -13.34 8.58
C ASN A 198 -30.92 -13.92 9.92
N ALA A 199 -30.90 -13.08 10.97
CA ALA A 199 -30.68 -13.47 12.35
C ALA A 199 -31.91 -13.13 13.20
N ASP A 200 -32.78 -14.12 13.44
CA ASP A 200 -34.03 -13.99 14.20
C ASP A 200 -33.85 -14.53 15.63
N VAL A 201 -34.50 -13.93 16.63
CA VAL A 201 -34.56 -14.52 17.98
C VAL A 201 -35.84 -15.35 18.08
N GLN A 202 -35.71 -16.66 18.32
CA GLN A 202 -36.87 -17.55 18.33
C GLN A 202 -37.90 -17.16 19.40
N GLY A 203 -39.18 -17.20 19.03
CA GLY A 203 -40.29 -16.78 19.88
C GLY A 203 -40.46 -15.26 19.99
N GLY A 204 -39.59 -14.48 19.32
CA GLY A 204 -39.54 -13.04 19.42
C GLY A 204 -38.97 -12.55 20.75
N TYR A 205 -38.67 -11.26 20.82
CA TYR A 205 -38.18 -10.62 22.05
C TYR A 205 -38.67 -9.16 22.12
N THR A 206 -38.95 -8.70 23.34
CA THR A 206 -39.14 -7.26 23.61
C THR A 206 -37.87 -6.66 24.18
N SER A 207 -37.20 -7.41 25.05
CA SER A 207 -35.87 -7.12 25.59
C SER A 207 -35.19 -8.43 25.97
N LEU A 208 -33.88 -8.53 25.75
CA LEU A 208 -33.10 -9.62 26.30
C LEU A 208 -32.88 -9.41 27.81
N GLN A 209 -32.69 -10.47 28.57
CA GLN A 209 -32.44 -10.44 30.00
C GLN A 209 -31.15 -11.18 30.32
N ALA A 210 -30.29 -10.58 31.15
CA ALA A 210 -29.04 -11.19 31.57
C ALA A 210 -29.29 -12.53 32.29
N GLY A 211 -28.50 -13.55 31.94
CA GLY A 211 -28.56 -14.90 32.49
C GLY A 211 -29.73 -15.76 32.02
N LEU A 212 -30.62 -15.26 31.15
CA LEU A 212 -31.67 -16.08 30.54
C LEU A 212 -31.23 -16.59 29.16
N PRO A 213 -31.45 -17.88 28.85
CA PRO A 213 -31.08 -18.43 27.55
C PRO A 213 -32.09 -18.03 26.48
N TYR A 214 -31.56 -17.63 25.32
CA TYR A 214 -32.28 -17.37 24.09
C TYR A 214 -31.75 -18.27 22.96
N VAL A 215 -32.43 -18.27 21.82
CA VAL A 215 -31.97 -19.00 20.63
C VAL A 215 -31.96 -18.03 19.45
N LEU A 216 -30.77 -17.79 18.91
CA LEU A 216 -30.59 -17.07 17.64
C LEU A 216 -30.72 -18.06 16.48
N ASP A 217 -31.67 -17.78 15.61
CA ASP A 217 -32.02 -18.55 14.43
C ASP A 217 -31.41 -17.88 13.20
N ILE A 218 -30.49 -18.57 12.53
CA ILE A 218 -29.81 -18.09 11.34
C ILE A 218 -30.34 -18.81 10.09
N SER A 219 -30.72 -18.05 9.08
CA SER A 219 -31.22 -18.56 7.79
C SER A 219 -30.81 -17.69 6.60
N PHE A 220 -30.89 -18.26 5.40
CA PHE A 220 -30.69 -17.55 4.14
C PHE A 220 -31.97 -17.58 3.31
N GLY A 221 -32.36 -16.44 2.72
CA GLY A 221 -33.50 -16.37 1.82
C GLY A 221 -34.06 -14.95 1.63
N GLU A 222 -35.38 -14.82 1.70
CA GLU A 222 -36.04 -13.51 1.67
C GLU A 222 -35.71 -12.74 2.96
N ARG A 223 -35.65 -11.40 2.86
CA ARG A 223 -35.42 -10.54 4.02
C ARG A 223 -36.53 -10.76 5.06
N SER A 224 -36.13 -11.19 6.26
CA SER A 224 -37.03 -11.32 7.40
C SER A 224 -37.38 -9.94 7.96
N ALA A 225 -38.67 -9.69 8.17
CA ALA A 225 -39.16 -8.46 8.80
C ALA A 225 -39.07 -8.48 10.33
N THR A 226 -38.81 -9.65 10.92
CA THR A 226 -38.75 -9.88 12.37
C THR A 226 -37.34 -10.12 12.89
N ALA A 227 -36.36 -10.19 11.99
CA ALA A 227 -34.98 -10.45 12.36
C ALA A 227 -34.45 -9.35 13.27
N ALA A 228 -33.65 -9.75 14.25
CA ALA A 228 -32.84 -8.82 15.05
C ALA A 228 -31.80 -8.13 14.15
N GLY A 229 -31.29 -8.82 13.13
CA GLY A 229 -30.55 -8.22 12.03
C GLY A 229 -30.74 -9.00 10.73
N ALA A 230 -30.84 -8.28 9.62
CA ALA A 230 -30.91 -8.87 8.29
C ALA A 230 -29.99 -8.09 7.34
N ALA A 231 -29.13 -8.82 6.65
CA ALA A 231 -28.14 -8.24 5.76
C ALA A 231 -28.17 -8.90 4.37
N PRO A 232 -27.97 -8.13 3.28
CA PRO A 232 -27.80 -8.71 1.96
C PRO A 232 -26.53 -9.57 1.94
N THR A 233 -26.59 -10.69 1.22
CA THR A 233 -25.50 -11.64 1.07
C THR A 233 -25.47 -12.13 -0.36
N ALA A 234 -24.28 -12.46 -0.83
CA ALA A 234 -24.14 -13.17 -2.09
C ALA A 234 -23.24 -14.38 -1.95
N ILE A 235 -23.74 -15.50 -2.45
CA ILE A 235 -23.12 -16.80 -2.26
C ILE A 235 -22.56 -17.27 -3.61
N PRO A 236 -21.29 -17.70 -3.67
CA PRO A 236 -20.68 -18.23 -4.89
C PRO A 236 -21.20 -19.64 -5.20
N PHE A 237 -21.44 -19.94 -6.48
CA PHE A 237 -21.83 -21.26 -6.97
C PHE A 237 -21.05 -21.63 -8.23
N GLU A 238 -20.32 -22.74 -8.19
CA GLU A 238 -19.76 -23.30 -9.43
C GLU A 238 -20.89 -23.67 -10.40
N ALA A 239 -20.69 -23.53 -11.72
CA ALA A 239 -21.72 -23.74 -12.74
C ALA A 239 -22.55 -25.04 -12.55
N THR A 240 -21.91 -26.13 -12.13
CA THR A 240 -22.56 -27.43 -11.91
C THR A 240 -23.05 -27.67 -10.48
N GLN A 241 -22.65 -26.83 -9.52
CA GLN A 241 -22.96 -26.98 -8.11
C GLN A 241 -24.41 -26.59 -7.83
N LYS A 242 -25.19 -27.48 -7.19
CA LYS A 242 -26.61 -27.22 -6.87
C LYS A 242 -26.83 -26.56 -5.51
N SER A 243 -25.87 -26.75 -4.60
CA SER A 243 -25.92 -26.24 -3.24
C SER A 243 -24.52 -25.98 -2.70
N VAL A 244 -24.39 -24.99 -1.82
CA VAL A 244 -23.14 -24.61 -1.15
C VAL A 244 -23.32 -24.80 0.35
N ASP A 245 -22.32 -25.35 1.02
CA ASP A 245 -22.29 -25.44 2.47
C ASP A 245 -21.55 -24.21 3.02
N LEU A 246 -22.26 -23.45 3.86
CA LEU A 246 -21.72 -22.31 4.60
C LEU A 246 -21.48 -22.74 6.05
N SER A 247 -20.43 -22.22 6.65
CA SER A 247 -20.12 -22.36 8.06
C SER A 247 -20.55 -21.09 8.78
N VAL A 248 -21.41 -21.22 9.79
CA VAL A 248 -21.88 -20.11 10.63
C VAL A 248 -21.34 -20.28 12.04
N GLN A 249 -20.79 -19.23 12.64
CA GLN A 249 -20.31 -19.23 14.02
C GLN A 249 -20.75 -17.96 14.74
N LEU A 250 -21.10 -18.09 16.02
CA LEU A 250 -21.32 -16.94 16.88
C LEU A 250 -20.05 -16.61 17.66
N VAL A 251 -19.73 -15.33 17.77
CA VAL A 251 -18.61 -14.83 18.55
C VAL A 251 -19.09 -13.66 19.40
N SER A 252 -18.78 -13.71 20.69
CA SER A 252 -19.11 -12.66 21.66
C SER A 252 -18.32 -12.83 22.95
N THR A 253 -17.98 -11.71 23.58
CA THR A 253 -17.49 -11.62 24.96
C THR A 253 -18.61 -11.29 25.96
N ASP A 254 -19.77 -10.81 25.47
CA ASP A 254 -20.94 -10.40 26.27
C ASP A 254 -22.02 -11.48 26.35
N PHE A 255 -21.89 -12.55 25.56
CA PHE A 255 -22.81 -13.70 25.52
C PHE A 255 -22.06 -15.02 25.69
N GLU A 256 -22.66 -15.96 26.43
CA GLU A 256 -22.31 -17.37 26.32
C GLU A 256 -22.85 -17.92 25.00
N VAL A 257 -21.95 -18.41 24.13
CA VAL A 257 -22.28 -18.92 22.79
C VAL A 257 -21.57 -20.25 22.52
N PRO A 258 -22.07 -21.10 21.59
CA PRO A 258 -21.40 -22.33 21.23
C PRO A 258 -20.04 -22.06 20.57
N PRO A 259 -18.97 -22.79 20.93
CA PRO A 259 -17.63 -22.52 20.42
C PRO A 259 -17.42 -23.04 18.99
N LEU A 260 -18.26 -23.98 18.54
CA LEU A 260 -18.09 -24.63 17.24
C LEU A 260 -19.01 -24.02 16.17
N PRO A 261 -18.51 -23.88 14.93
CA PRO A 261 -19.36 -23.50 13.81
C PRO A 261 -20.40 -24.58 13.49
N GLN A 262 -21.56 -24.15 13.01
CA GLN A 262 -22.59 -25.03 12.43
C GLN A 262 -22.63 -24.86 10.90
N LEU A 263 -22.90 -25.94 10.18
CA LEU A 263 -23.04 -25.91 8.73
C LEU A 263 -24.49 -25.67 8.32
N ILE A 264 -24.69 -24.81 7.33
CA ILE A 264 -25.98 -24.56 6.68
C ILE A 264 -25.82 -24.65 5.17
N ARG A 265 -26.71 -25.42 4.53
CA ARG A 265 -26.68 -25.64 3.10
C ARG A 265 -27.59 -24.64 2.40
N VAL A 266 -27.09 -23.93 1.39
CA VAL A 266 -27.87 -22.96 0.60
C VAL A 266 -28.01 -23.43 -0.84
N GLY A 267 -29.23 -23.35 -1.38
CA GLY A 267 -29.54 -23.70 -2.78
C GLY A 267 -29.36 -22.53 -3.75
N ARG A 268 -29.42 -22.83 -5.05
CA ARG A 268 -29.35 -21.81 -6.13
C ARG A 268 -30.49 -20.81 -6.15
N ASP A 269 -31.58 -21.11 -5.43
CA ASP A 269 -32.68 -20.18 -5.19
C ASP A 269 -32.37 -19.18 -4.05
N GLY A 270 -31.15 -19.23 -3.50
CA GLY A 270 -30.68 -18.38 -2.41
C GLY A 270 -31.20 -18.81 -1.03
N ARG A 271 -31.99 -19.87 -0.94
CA ARG A 271 -32.64 -20.28 0.30
C ARG A 271 -31.84 -21.37 1.00
N SER A 272 -31.74 -21.26 2.33
CA SER A 272 -31.13 -22.31 3.13
C SER A 272 -32.05 -23.52 3.28
N VAL A 273 -31.45 -24.71 3.31
CA VAL A 273 -32.12 -25.96 3.70
C VAL A 273 -32.23 -25.96 5.21
N GLY A 274 -33.35 -25.45 5.71
CA GLY A 274 -33.58 -25.30 7.14
C GLY A 274 -32.85 -24.10 7.73
N HIS A 275 -32.63 -24.17 9.04
CA HIS A 275 -32.13 -23.10 9.90
C HIS A 275 -31.05 -23.66 10.82
N VAL A 276 -30.06 -22.85 11.17
CA VAL A 276 -29.09 -23.17 12.24
C VAL A 276 -29.45 -22.40 13.50
N LEU A 277 -29.51 -23.13 14.62
CA LEU A 277 -30.01 -22.61 15.90
C LEU A 277 -28.86 -22.54 16.88
N PHE A 278 -28.60 -21.34 17.39
CA PHE A 278 -27.56 -21.09 18.37
C PHE A 278 -28.18 -20.70 19.71
N PRO A 279 -28.07 -21.53 20.75
CA PRO A 279 -28.38 -21.06 22.09
C PRO A 279 -27.40 -19.96 22.47
N CYS A 280 -27.90 -18.83 22.97
CA CYS A 280 -27.08 -17.72 23.44
C CYS A 280 -27.65 -17.14 24.74
N THR A 281 -26.76 -16.83 25.69
CA THR A 281 -27.17 -16.28 26.99
C THR A 281 -26.41 -14.98 27.25
N PRO A 282 -27.08 -13.81 27.36
CA PRO A 282 -26.41 -12.57 27.71
C PRO A 282 -25.80 -12.66 29.12
N LEU A 283 -24.56 -12.23 29.28
CA LEU A 283 -23.82 -12.35 30.53
C LEU A 283 -24.10 -11.18 31.49
N HIS A 284 -24.48 -10.02 30.97
CA HIS A 284 -24.79 -8.82 31.75
C HIS A 284 -25.91 -7.99 31.11
N ALA A 285 -26.37 -6.97 31.84
CA ALA A 285 -27.29 -5.96 31.33
C ALA A 285 -26.51 -4.78 30.69
N GLY A 286 -27.19 -3.99 29.87
CA GLY A 286 -26.61 -2.87 29.12
C GLY A 286 -26.18 -3.25 27.70
N PRO A 287 -25.38 -2.40 27.04
CA PRO A 287 -24.86 -2.67 25.70
C PRO A 287 -24.13 -4.01 25.65
N SER A 288 -24.44 -4.84 24.65
CA SER A 288 -23.86 -6.16 24.46
C SER A 288 -23.80 -6.49 22.98
N LYS A 289 -22.63 -6.96 22.52
CA LYS A 289 -22.34 -7.27 21.11
C LYS A 289 -22.41 -8.77 20.85
N LEU A 290 -23.07 -9.17 19.78
CA LEU A 290 -23.10 -10.55 19.29
C LEU A 290 -22.82 -10.58 17.78
N SER A 291 -21.77 -11.29 17.38
CA SER A 291 -21.33 -11.35 15.99
C SER A 291 -21.69 -12.70 15.35
N VAL A 292 -22.31 -12.66 14.18
CA VAL A 292 -22.57 -13.82 13.32
C VAL A 292 -21.52 -13.84 12.21
N LEU A 293 -20.60 -14.80 12.27
CA LEU A 293 -19.58 -15.01 11.25
C LEU A 293 -20.05 -16.08 10.26
N VAL A 294 -19.96 -15.77 8.98
CA VAL A 294 -20.29 -16.67 7.87
C VAL A 294 -19.05 -16.86 7.02
N ASP A 295 -18.69 -18.12 6.81
CA ASP A 295 -17.58 -18.52 5.95
C ASP A 295 -18.03 -19.51 4.89
N VAL A 296 -17.33 -19.51 3.77
CA VAL A 296 -17.50 -20.48 2.69
C VAL A 296 -16.16 -21.14 2.42
N ARG A 297 -16.11 -22.47 2.54
CA ARG A 297 -14.90 -23.29 2.36
C ARG A 297 -13.70 -22.80 3.21
N GLY A 298 -13.96 -22.31 4.42
CA GLY A 298 -12.94 -21.82 5.35
C GLY A 298 -12.55 -20.35 5.18
N ASN A 299 -13.12 -19.65 4.21
CA ASN A 299 -12.81 -18.25 3.95
C ASN A 299 -13.91 -17.34 4.47
N PHE A 300 -13.51 -16.20 5.00
CA PHE A 300 -14.45 -15.16 5.41
C PHE A 300 -15.39 -14.84 4.26
N LEU A 301 -16.70 -14.78 4.52
CA LEU A 301 -17.71 -14.28 3.59
C LEU A 301 -18.37 -13.02 4.16
N GLN A 302 -18.82 -13.08 5.41
CA GLN A 302 -19.61 -12.02 6.02
C GLN A 302 -19.54 -12.08 7.56
N ARG A 303 -19.59 -10.91 8.21
CA ARG A 303 -19.78 -10.72 9.65
C ARG A 303 -20.97 -9.79 9.85
N LEU A 304 -22.03 -10.27 10.47
CA LEU A 304 -23.16 -9.46 10.91
C LEU A 304 -23.03 -9.21 12.42
N GLU A 305 -22.77 -7.97 12.81
CA GLU A 305 -22.73 -7.56 14.21
C GLU A 305 -24.11 -7.11 14.66
N LEU A 306 -24.55 -7.61 15.81
CA LEU A 306 -25.81 -7.26 16.45
C LEU A 306 -25.51 -6.63 17.81
N GLU A 307 -25.92 -5.38 17.98
CA GLU A 307 -25.76 -4.63 19.23
C GLU A 307 -27.11 -4.57 19.96
N PHE A 308 -27.18 -5.28 21.07
CA PHE A 308 -28.34 -5.30 21.96
C PHE A 308 -28.10 -4.35 23.14
N ASP A 309 -29.14 -3.68 23.62
CA ASP A 309 -29.12 -3.06 24.96
C ASP A 309 -29.93 -3.94 25.93
N VAL A 310 -29.25 -4.93 26.50
CA VAL A 310 -29.82 -6.00 27.33
C VAL A 310 -30.50 -5.41 28.56
N GLY A 311 -31.76 -5.80 28.78
CA GLY A 311 -32.62 -5.27 29.83
C GLY A 311 -33.49 -4.10 29.37
N THR A 312 -33.26 -3.57 28.16
CA THR A 312 -34.07 -2.48 27.58
C THR A 312 -34.79 -2.93 26.31
N ALA A 313 -35.83 -2.20 25.91
CA ALA A 313 -36.57 -2.44 24.68
C ALA A 313 -36.07 -1.58 23.50
N LYS A 314 -34.80 -1.15 23.54
CA LYS A 314 -34.22 -0.43 22.41
C LYS A 314 -34.13 -1.36 21.20
N PRO A 315 -34.38 -0.86 19.98
CA PRO A 315 -34.13 -1.62 18.76
C PRO A 315 -32.68 -2.09 18.71
N VAL A 316 -32.46 -3.27 18.16
CA VAL A 316 -31.12 -3.79 17.89
C VAL A 316 -30.53 -3.01 16.73
N GLU A 317 -29.29 -2.55 16.91
CA GLU A 317 -28.50 -1.99 15.83
C GLU A 317 -27.74 -3.14 15.17
N SER A 318 -27.74 -3.17 13.84
CA SER A 318 -27.09 -4.23 13.08
C SER A 318 -26.13 -3.63 12.06
N THR A 319 -24.88 -4.07 12.09
CA THR A 319 -23.84 -3.61 11.19
C THR A 319 -23.32 -4.79 10.39
N ASN A 320 -23.27 -4.65 9.07
CA ASN A 320 -22.90 -5.72 8.17
C ASN A 320 -21.53 -5.50 7.56
N PHE A 321 -20.59 -6.41 7.81
CA PHE A 321 -19.28 -6.45 7.19
C PHE A 321 -19.18 -7.67 6.28
N GLY A 322 -18.40 -7.63 5.20
CA GLY A 322 -18.24 -8.81 4.38
C GLY A 322 -17.34 -8.65 3.17
N ARG A 323 -17.37 -9.66 2.30
CA ARG A 323 -16.67 -9.71 1.02
C ARG A 323 -17.63 -9.57 -0.16
N PRO A 324 -17.11 -9.21 -1.34
CA PRO A 324 -17.85 -9.33 -2.58
C PRO A 324 -18.43 -10.72 -2.83
N ALA A 325 -19.62 -10.79 -3.40
CA ALA A 325 -20.27 -12.00 -3.88
C ALA A 325 -19.36 -12.97 -4.63
N GLY A 326 -18.55 -12.40 -5.52
CA GLY A 326 -17.64 -13.15 -6.37
C GLY A 326 -16.20 -13.15 -5.87
N ALA A 327 -15.90 -12.66 -4.68
CA ALA A 327 -14.67 -13.00 -3.96
C ALA A 327 -14.54 -14.50 -3.78
N ALA A 328 -15.69 -15.13 -3.56
CA ALA A 328 -15.75 -16.45 -3.03
C ALA A 328 -15.76 -17.58 -4.09
N THR A 329 -15.59 -17.20 -5.35
CA THR A 329 -15.83 -18.05 -6.51
C THR A 329 -14.63 -18.87 -6.97
N THR A 330 -13.43 -18.57 -6.48
CA THR A 330 -12.21 -19.33 -6.78
C THR A 330 -11.37 -19.56 -5.53
N LEU A 331 -12.02 -19.67 -4.37
CA LEU A 331 -11.30 -19.78 -3.12
C LEU A 331 -10.70 -21.19 -2.97
N GLU A 332 -9.42 -21.33 -3.31
CA GLU A 332 -8.62 -22.35 -2.65
C GLU A 332 -8.63 -22.07 -1.13
N PRO A 333 -8.67 -23.10 -0.28
CA PRO A 333 -8.69 -22.92 1.17
C PRO A 333 -7.51 -22.04 1.61
N ARG A 334 -7.81 -20.87 2.19
CA ARG A 334 -6.80 -20.05 2.87
C ARG A 334 -6.22 -20.87 4.03
N THR A 335 -4.91 -20.92 4.13
CA THR A 335 -4.23 -21.74 5.14
C THR A 335 -4.29 -21.09 6.52
N ALA A 336 -4.30 -19.76 6.56
CA ALA A 336 -4.49 -18.99 7.77
C ALA A 336 -5.46 -17.84 7.48
N SER A 337 -6.47 -17.67 8.35
CA SER A 337 -7.41 -16.55 8.29
C SER A 337 -7.53 -15.90 9.67
N MET A 338 -7.29 -14.59 9.73
CA MET A 338 -7.36 -13.80 10.95
C MET A 338 -8.31 -12.61 10.78
N GLN A 339 -9.12 -12.33 11.80
CA GLN A 339 -10.02 -11.18 11.83
C GLN A 339 -9.60 -10.20 12.95
N PHE A 340 -9.41 -8.92 12.62
CA PHE A 340 -9.05 -7.87 13.56
C PHE A 340 -10.13 -6.77 13.60
N MET A 341 -10.65 -6.50 14.80
CA MET A 341 -11.62 -5.44 15.04
C MET A 341 -11.08 -4.43 16.06
N PRO A 342 -11.34 -3.11 15.91
CA PRO A 342 -11.01 -2.13 16.93
C PRO A 342 -11.72 -2.44 18.25
N ALA A 343 -11.00 -2.26 19.36
CA ALA A 343 -11.53 -2.39 20.71
C ALA A 343 -10.97 -1.27 21.61
N THR A 344 -11.58 -1.06 22.78
CA THR A 344 -11.10 -0.02 23.69
C THR A 344 -9.70 -0.37 24.20
N GLY A 345 -8.70 0.45 23.87
CA GLY A 345 -7.31 0.24 24.28
C GLY A 345 -6.55 -0.80 23.45
N GLY A 346 -7.08 -1.23 22.30
CA GLY A 346 -6.38 -2.10 21.37
C GLY A 346 -7.27 -2.73 20.31
N TYR A 347 -7.09 -4.03 20.05
CA TYR A 347 -7.84 -4.75 19.03
C TYR A 347 -8.33 -6.10 19.52
N GLU A 348 -9.47 -6.56 19.02
CA GLU A 348 -9.97 -7.92 19.16
C GLU A 348 -9.52 -8.75 17.95
N LEU A 349 -8.88 -9.89 18.21
CA LEU A 349 -8.45 -10.85 17.23
C LEU A 349 -9.28 -12.13 17.32
N PHE A 350 -9.85 -12.56 16.21
CA PHE A 350 -10.49 -13.87 16.10
C PHE A 350 -9.81 -14.72 15.03
N VAL A 351 -9.48 -15.97 15.39
CA VAL A 351 -8.88 -16.94 14.48
C VAL A 351 -9.68 -18.23 14.53
N LYS A 352 -10.40 -18.51 13.43
CA LYS A 352 -11.29 -19.66 13.35
C LYS A 352 -10.56 -20.98 13.58
N GLY A 353 -11.11 -21.80 14.47
CA GLY A 353 -10.56 -23.13 14.77
C GLY A 353 -9.29 -23.10 15.60
N VAL A 354 -8.87 -21.92 16.04
CA VAL A 354 -7.69 -21.69 16.90
C VAL A 354 -8.13 -21.03 18.20
N THR A 355 -9.01 -20.03 18.12
CA THR A 355 -9.58 -19.34 19.28
C THR A 355 -11.08 -19.63 19.37
N ASP A 356 -11.58 -19.91 20.58
CA ASP A 356 -13.01 -20.10 20.84
C ASP A 356 -13.76 -18.76 20.97
N GLN A 357 -13.03 -17.69 21.31
CA GLN A 357 -13.52 -16.33 21.50
C GLN A 357 -12.53 -15.31 20.89
N GLU A 358 -12.91 -14.04 20.90
CA GLU A 358 -12.01 -12.92 20.57
C GLU A 358 -10.89 -12.82 21.61
N VAL A 359 -9.64 -12.76 21.13
CA VAL A 359 -8.43 -12.57 21.94
C VAL A 359 -8.01 -11.12 21.85
N PHE A 360 -7.79 -10.48 22.99
CA PHE A 360 -7.40 -9.07 23.02
C PHE A 360 -5.92 -8.88 22.68
N VAL A 361 -5.65 -8.04 21.68
CA VAL A 361 -4.33 -7.56 21.30
C VAL A 361 -4.11 -6.20 21.96
N GLN A 362 -3.32 -6.19 23.03
CA GLN A 362 -3.03 -4.99 23.80
C GLN A 362 -1.96 -4.13 23.11
N ILE A 363 -2.37 -3.43 22.06
CA ILE A 363 -1.58 -2.43 21.35
C ILE A 363 -2.50 -1.30 20.90
N THR A 364 -2.23 -0.06 21.31
CA THR A 364 -3.05 1.07 20.88
C THR A 364 -2.83 1.37 19.39
N GLU A 365 -3.71 2.17 18.79
CA GLU A 365 -3.54 2.66 17.42
C GLU A 365 -2.21 3.40 17.24
N ASP A 366 -1.90 4.36 18.13
CA ASP A 366 -0.61 5.09 18.12
C ASP A 366 0.61 4.18 18.30
N GLU A 367 0.51 3.16 19.16
CA GLU A 367 1.60 2.21 19.35
C GLU A 367 1.80 1.34 18.12
N LEU A 368 0.72 0.84 17.51
CA LEU A 368 0.75 0.06 16.29
C LEU A 368 1.33 0.88 15.15
N ALA A 369 0.85 2.11 15.00
CA ALA A 369 1.35 3.14 14.09
C ALA A 369 2.87 3.29 14.19
N ALA A 370 3.40 3.51 15.40
CA ALA A 370 4.84 3.65 15.63
C ALA A 370 5.64 2.37 15.30
N ARG A 371 5.04 1.18 15.42
CA ARG A 371 5.70 -0.08 15.01
C ARG A 371 5.71 -0.24 13.50
N ILE A 372 4.62 0.15 12.82
CA ILE A 372 4.52 0.13 11.37
C ILE A 372 5.50 1.14 10.76
N ASP A 373 5.57 2.36 11.30
CA ASP A 373 6.55 3.37 10.90
C ASP A 373 7.98 2.80 10.96
N GLY A 374 8.36 2.15 12.07
CA GLY A 374 9.68 1.53 12.17
C GLY A 374 10.01 0.49 11.08
N VAL A 375 9.02 -0.24 10.57
CA VAL A 375 9.20 -1.15 9.42
C VAL A 375 9.36 -0.37 8.13
N ARG A 376 8.50 0.62 7.91
CA ARG A 376 8.57 1.47 6.72
C ARG A 376 9.88 2.25 6.67
N GLN A 377 10.42 2.72 7.79
CA GLN A 377 11.70 3.44 7.85
C GLN A 377 12.86 2.53 7.45
N ALA A 378 12.86 1.26 7.87
CA ALA A 378 13.85 0.29 7.42
C ALA A 378 13.79 0.05 5.90
N LEU A 379 12.57 0.04 5.35
CA LEU A 379 12.33 -0.08 3.92
C LEU A 379 12.74 1.17 3.14
N LEU A 380 12.38 2.35 3.64
CA LEU A 380 12.76 3.64 3.07
C LEU A 380 14.28 3.80 3.06
N LYS A 381 14.97 3.41 4.14
CA LYS A 381 16.43 3.37 4.20
C LYS A 381 17.02 2.48 3.11
N THR A 382 16.39 1.33 2.84
CA THR A 382 16.81 0.42 1.76
C THR A 382 16.60 1.06 0.40
N VAL A 383 15.44 1.67 0.18
CA VAL A 383 15.08 2.34 -1.07
C VAL A 383 15.96 3.55 -1.36
N LYS A 384 16.32 4.35 -0.35
CA LYS A 384 17.20 5.52 -0.48
C LYS A 384 18.66 5.15 -0.76
N ASP A 385 19.03 3.88 -0.70
CA ASP A 385 20.36 3.48 -1.15
C ASP A 385 20.46 3.64 -2.68
N PRO A 386 21.48 4.35 -3.20
CA PRO A 386 21.59 4.62 -4.65
C PRO A 386 21.57 3.36 -5.52
N THR A 387 22.05 2.23 -5.00
CA THR A 387 22.02 0.94 -5.72
C THR A 387 20.57 0.49 -5.95
N PHE A 388 19.73 0.58 -4.92
CA PHE A 388 18.33 0.18 -5.00
C PHE A 388 17.47 1.22 -5.73
N ALA A 389 17.83 2.50 -5.62
CA ALA A 389 17.10 3.58 -6.25
C ALA A 389 17.30 3.66 -7.77
N LEU A 390 18.50 3.35 -8.26
CA LEU A 390 18.86 3.57 -9.67
C LEU A 390 19.00 2.26 -10.47
N GLU A 391 19.31 1.14 -9.80
CA GLU A 391 19.57 -0.13 -10.48
C GLU A 391 18.46 -1.16 -10.24
N LEU A 392 18.29 -2.01 -11.26
CA LEU A 392 17.42 -3.17 -11.13
C LEU A 392 18.15 -4.34 -10.47
N ASP A 393 19.41 -4.58 -10.89
CA ASP A 393 20.27 -5.66 -10.39
C ASP A 393 21.03 -5.24 -9.12
N ILE A 394 20.75 -5.91 -8.01
CA ILE A 394 21.29 -5.62 -6.69
C ILE A 394 22.39 -6.62 -6.32
N PRO A 395 23.60 -6.15 -5.99
CA PRO A 395 24.69 -6.99 -5.50
C PRO A 395 24.31 -7.73 -4.20
N ALA A 396 24.80 -8.98 -4.05
CA ALA A 396 24.46 -9.84 -2.92
C ALA A 396 24.84 -9.26 -1.55
N ASP A 397 25.92 -8.49 -1.46
CA ASP A 397 26.34 -7.80 -0.23
C ASP A 397 25.37 -6.68 0.17
N ARG A 398 24.88 -5.91 -0.81
CA ARG A 398 23.82 -4.91 -0.60
C ARG A 398 22.50 -5.57 -0.21
N GLY A 399 22.13 -6.66 -0.88
CA GLY A 399 20.97 -7.47 -0.53
C GLY A 399 21.04 -8.04 0.89
N ALA A 400 22.21 -8.51 1.35
CA ALA A 400 22.39 -9.04 2.70
C ALA A 400 22.21 -7.97 3.79
N VAL A 401 22.64 -6.73 3.55
CA VAL A 401 22.41 -5.60 4.46
C VAL A 401 20.92 -5.29 4.56
N ALA A 402 20.24 -5.20 3.41
CA ALA A 402 18.79 -4.98 3.37
C ALA A 402 18.01 -6.09 4.09
N LEU A 403 18.36 -7.36 3.85
CA LEU A 403 17.76 -8.51 4.53
C LEU A 403 17.85 -8.37 6.05
N LYS A 404 19.02 -8.01 6.57
CA LYS A 404 19.22 -7.85 8.02
C LYS A 404 18.34 -6.76 8.61
N ASP A 405 18.33 -5.58 8.02
CA ASP A 405 17.57 -4.44 8.53
C ASP A 405 16.06 -4.70 8.46
N LEU A 406 15.58 -5.21 7.32
CA LEU A 406 14.16 -5.54 7.12
C LEU A 406 13.70 -6.68 8.02
N ALA A 407 14.51 -7.74 8.16
CA ALA A 407 14.14 -8.90 8.96
C ALA A 407 14.02 -8.52 10.44
N PHE A 408 14.92 -7.66 10.92
CA PHE A 408 14.86 -7.15 12.28
C PHE A 408 13.60 -6.32 12.53
N ALA A 409 13.27 -5.40 11.63
CA ALA A 409 12.07 -4.57 11.75
C ALA A 409 10.79 -5.42 11.67
N GLY A 410 10.70 -6.32 10.68
CA GLY A 410 9.57 -7.23 10.49
C GLY A 410 9.37 -8.20 11.67
N PHE A 411 10.44 -8.70 12.27
CA PHE A 411 10.37 -9.57 13.44
C PHE A 411 9.93 -8.80 14.69
N ARG A 412 10.40 -7.55 14.86
CA ARG A 412 9.94 -6.68 15.96
C ARG A 412 8.46 -6.37 15.86
N LEU A 413 7.93 -6.18 14.64
CA LEU A 413 6.50 -6.01 14.42
C LEU A 413 5.70 -7.26 14.80
N TYR A 414 6.15 -8.46 14.39
CA TYR A 414 5.57 -9.72 14.84
C TYR A 414 5.55 -9.84 16.38
N GLN A 415 6.68 -9.52 17.03
CA GLN A 415 6.76 -9.55 18.50
C GLN A 415 5.82 -8.54 19.15
N ALA A 416 5.66 -7.34 18.59
CA ALA A 416 4.77 -6.32 19.15
C ALA A 416 3.30 -6.79 19.16
N ILE A 417 2.88 -7.52 18.12
CA ILE A 417 1.50 -7.99 17.98
C ILE A 417 1.25 -9.28 18.80
N PHE A 418 2.12 -10.28 18.67
CA PHE A 418 1.85 -11.63 19.21
C PHE A 418 2.71 -12.03 20.40
N GLY A 419 3.89 -11.41 20.56
CA GLY A 419 4.94 -11.85 21.48
C GLY A 419 5.27 -10.86 22.60
N GLY A 420 4.47 -9.80 22.77
CA GLY A 420 4.74 -8.73 23.71
C GLY A 420 4.76 -9.22 25.17
N PRO A 421 5.40 -8.46 26.08
CA PRO A 421 5.46 -8.84 27.50
C PRO A 421 4.08 -8.93 28.16
N PHE A 422 3.08 -8.24 27.62
CA PHE A 422 1.69 -8.24 28.08
C PHE A 422 0.77 -9.11 27.21
N ALA A 423 1.29 -9.79 26.18
CA ALA A 423 0.50 -10.72 25.40
C ALA A 423 0.02 -11.88 26.28
N SER A 424 -1.27 -12.22 26.19
CA SER A 424 -1.81 -13.40 26.85
C SER A 424 -1.19 -14.69 26.28
N GLU A 425 -1.32 -15.81 26.99
CA GLU A 425 -0.83 -17.09 26.46
C GLU A 425 -1.60 -17.50 25.21
N GLU A 426 -2.90 -17.20 25.14
CA GLU A 426 -3.73 -17.42 23.95
C GLU A 426 -3.20 -16.63 22.75
N LEU A 427 -2.83 -15.35 22.94
CA LEU A 427 -2.29 -14.53 21.86
C LEU A 427 -0.92 -15.03 21.38
N LYS A 428 -0.08 -15.53 22.29
CA LYS A 428 1.20 -16.16 21.94
C LYS A 428 1.00 -17.47 21.18
N ASP A 429 0.00 -18.25 21.57
CA ASP A 429 -0.38 -19.48 20.87
C ASP A 429 -0.91 -19.18 19.47
N VAL A 430 -1.67 -18.08 19.27
CA VAL A 430 -2.03 -17.60 17.93
C VAL A 430 -0.80 -17.22 17.11
N GLY A 431 0.17 -16.51 17.69
CA GLY A 431 1.44 -16.22 16.99
C GLY A 431 2.19 -17.48 16.57
N ARG A 432 2.25 -18.48 17.45
CA ARG A 432 2.88 -19.78 17.15
C ARG A 432 2.11 -20.52 16.06
N TRP A 433 0.78 -20.55 16.15
CA TRP A 433 -0.09 -21.12 15.12
C TRP A 433 0.12 -20.45 13.76
N LEU A 434 0.22 -19.12 13.70
CA LEU A 434 0.44 -18.39 12.46
C LEU A 434 1.77 -18.83 11.81
N ARG A 435 2.83 -18.94 12.61
CA ARG A 435 4.14 -19.41 12.15
C ARG A 435 4.08 -20.85 11.65
N ASP A 436 3.45 -21.74 12.40
CA ASP A 436 3.35 -23.15 12.06
C ASP A 436 2.48 -23.37 10.81
N SER A 437 1.40 -22.60 10.66
CA SER A 437 0.49 -22.65 9.50
C SER A 437 1.13 -22.10 8.21
N LEU A 438 2.18 -21.28 8.36
CA LEU A 438 2.95 -20.69 7.26
C LEU A 438 4.35 -21.33 7.14
N ALA A 439 4.56 -22.53 7.71
CA ALA A 439 5.84 -23.22 7.64
C ALA A 439 6.11 -23.85 6.26
N ASP A 440 5.07 -24.40 5.62
CA ASP A 440 5.14 -25.07 4.32
C ASP A 440 5.24 -24.07 3.14
N ASP A 441 5.69 -24.55 1.97
CA ASP A 441 5.83 -23.71 0.77
C ASP A 441 4.47 -23.40 0.11
N VAL A 442 4.23 -22.11 -0.14
CA VAL A 442 3.10 -21.51 -0.87
C VAL A 442 1.73 -21.77 -0.24
N THR A 443 1.27 -20.78 0.52
CA THR A 443 -0.08 -20.73 1.09
C THR A 443 -0.64 -19.33 1.00
N THR A 444 -1.95 -19.18 1.23
CA THR A 444 -2.60 -17.86 1.31
C THR A 444 -2.89 -17.51 2.76
N LEU A 445 -2.34 -16.38 3.21
CA LEU A 445 -2.72 -15.72 4.45
C LEU A 445 -3.84 -14.71 4.14
N GLN A 446 -5.00 -14.90 4.77
CA GLN A 446 -6.09 -13.94 4.75
C GLN A 446 -6.11 -13.13 6.06
N VAL A 447 -6.02 -11.82 5.93
CA VAL A 447 -6.20 -10.87 7.02
C VAL A 447 -7.39 -10.01 6.70
N VAL A 448 -8.40 -10.09 7.56
CA VAL A 448 -9.62 -9.31 7.47
C VAL A 448 -9.58 -8.30 8.62
N SER A 449 -9.53 -7.00 8.34
CA SER A 449 -9.32 -6.03 9.42
C SER A 449 -9.99 -4.68 9.23
N ARG A 450 -10.37 -4.05 10.35
CA ARG A 450 -10.76 -2.63 10.39
C ARG A 450 -9.74 -1.86 11.23
N GLY A 451 -9.14 -0.82 10.65
CA GLY A 451 -8.17 0.03 11.36
C GLY A 451 -6.89 -0.68 11.81
N PHE A 452 -6.47 -1.75 11.12
CA PHE A 452 -5.26 -2.52 11.45
C PHE A 452 -4.36 -2.68 10.20
N PRO A 453 -3.70 -1.60 9.74
CA PRO A 453 -2.99 -1.54 8.45
C PRO A 453 -1.57 -2.10 8.52
N VAL A 454 -1.42 -3.31 9.07
CA VAL A 454 -0.10 -3.96 9.23
C VAL A 454 0.48 -4.35 7.87
N PRO A 455 1.77 -4.06 7.58
CA PRO A 455 2.44 -4.47 6.35
C PRO A 455 2.80 -5.96 6.41
N TRP A 456 1.79 -6.84 6.32
CA TRP A 456 1.94 -8.28 6.54
C TRP A 456 3.00 -8.93 5.65
N ALA A 457 3.19 -8.43 4.42
CA ALA A 457 4.22 -8.92 3.51
C ALA A 457 5.65 -8.77 4.09
N LEU A 458 5.90 -7.72 4.88
CA LEU A 458 7.19 -7.41 5.52
C LEU A 458 7.33 -8.04 6.91
N MET A 459 6.32 -8.76 7.40
CA MET A 459 6.43 -9.48 8.67
C MET A 459 7.38 -10.66 8.52
N TYR A 460 8.35 -10.78 9.44
CA TYR A 460 9.41 -11.78 9.38
C TYR A 460 9.16 -12.87 10.43
N LEU A 461 8.92 -14.10 9.97
CA LEU A 461 8.53 -15.22 10.81
C LEU A 461 9.73 -16.10 11.16
N THR A 462 10.12 -16.07 12.44
CA THR A 462 11.07 -17.01 13.03
C THR A 462 10.73 -17.24 14.50
N ASP A 463 11.18 -18.35 15.09
CA ASP A 463 11.07 -18.56 16.54
C ASP A 463 11.99 -17.62 17.32
N ARG A 464 13.22 -17.46 16.82
CA ARG A 464 14.22 -16.58 17.42
C ARG A 464 14.95 -15.84 16.33
N PHE A 465 15.12 -14.55 16.54
CA PHE A 465 15.93 -13.73 15.67
C PHE A 465 17.41 -14.08 15.82
N SER A 466 18.10 -14.26 14.70
CA SER A 466 19.54 -14.52 14.64
C SER A 466 20.09 -13.97 13.34
N ASP A 467 21.16 -13.17 13.45
CA ASP A 467 21.87 -12.59 12.31
C ASP A 467 22.50 -13.66 11.39
N ASP A 468 22.78 -14.85 11.92
CA ASP A 468 23.51 -15.91 11.21
C ASP A 468 22.60 -16.81 10.34
N ALA A 469 21.28 -16.66 10.46
CA ALA A 469 20.29 -17.56 9.85
C ALA A 469 19.16 -16.80 9.14
N LEU A 470 19.48 -15.64 8.55
CA LEU A 470 18.53 -14.84 7.82
C LEU A 470 18.26 -15.41 6.42
N ASP A 471 16.98 -15.41 6.02
CA ASP A 471 16.55 -15.86 4.70
C ASP A 471 15.33 -15.02 4.28
N TRP A 472 15.33 -14.53 3.04
CA TRP A 472 14.20 -13.81 2.44
C TRP A 472 12.90 -14.61 2.50
N LYS A 473 12.97 -15.93 2.45
CA LYS A 473 11.79 -16.80 2.54
C LYS A 473 11.07 -16.69 3.89
N ASN A 474 11.67 -16.12 4.93
CA ASN A 474 11.01 -15.96 6.22
C ASN A 474 10.12 -14.71 6.27
N PHE A 475 10.16 -13.83 5.26
CA PHE A 475 9.10 -12.83 5.08
C PHE A 475 7.83 -13.49 4.55
N ILE A 476 6.68 -13.18 5.15
CA ILE A 476 5.39 -13.72 4.69
C ILE A 476 5.19 -13.44 3.20
N GLY A 477 5.47 -12.20 2.75
CA GLY A 477 5.23 -11.79 1.37
C GLY A 477 6.15 -12.44 0.33
N MET A 478 7.27 -13.03 0.74
CA MET A 478 8.17 -13.78 -0.14
C MET A 478 7.80 -15.26 -0.28
N ARG A 479 7.09 -15.81 0.72
CA ARG A 479 6.70 -17.23 0.74
C ARG A 479 5.22 -17.46 0.40
N HIS A 480 4.36 -16.50 0.71
CA HIS A 480 2.91 -16.66 0.72
C HIS A 480 2.18 -15.52 0.00
N VAL A 481 1.00 -15.84 -0.50
CA VAL A 481 0.04 -14.84 -0.94
C VAL A 481 -0.54 -14.15 0.29
N VAL A 482 -0.55 -12.82 0.30
CA VAL A 482 -1.07 -12.01 1.41
C VAL A 482 -2.32 -11.30 0.92
N GLU A 483 -3.46 -11.74 1.43
CA GLU A 483 -4.77 -11.18 1.13
C GLU A 483 -5.21 -10.27 2.28
N GLN A 484 -5.26 -8.96 2.02
CA GLN A 484 -5.75 -7.99 3.00
C GLN A 484 -7.13 -7.48 2.57
N VAL A 485 -8.14 -7.86 3.35
CA VAL A 485 -9.52 -7.45 3.13
C VAL A 485 -9.91 -6.45 4.20
N PRO A 486 -10.08 -5.15 3.87
CA PRO A 486 -10.61 -4.21 4.84
C PRO A 486 -12.05 -4.55 5.18
N MET A 487 -12.35 -4.66 6.47
CA MET A 487 -13.70 -4.80 6.99
C MET A 487 -14.43 -3.48 6.81
N ARG A 488 -15.37 -3.51 5.87
CA ARG A 488 -16.21 -2.36 5.50
C ARG A 488 -17.64 -2.67 5.79
N GLU A 489 -18.38 -1.64 6.21
CA GLU A 489 -19.82 -1.72 6.24
C GLU A 489 -20.35 -1.82 4.81
N ILE A 490 -21.19 -2.81 4.54
CA ILE A 490 -21.71 -3.09 3.21
C ILE A 490 -23.22 -2.86 3.21
N SER A 491 -23.64 -1.81 2.49
CA SER A 491 -25.05 -1.51 2.20
C SER A 491 -25.51 -2.03 0.82
N THR A 492 -24.58 -2.27 -0.11
CA THR A 492 -24.82 -2.80 -1.46
C THR A 492 -23.81 -3.88 -1.81
N LEU A 493 -24.19 -4.83 -2.67
CA LEU A 493 -23.39 -6.03 -2.94
C LEU A 493 -22.08 -5.68 -3.65
N PRO A 494 -20.92 -6.13 -3.14
CA PRO A 494 -19.65 -5.78 -3.77
C PRO A 494 -19.35 -6.66 -5.00
N PRO A 495 -18.37 -6.26 -5.84
CA PRO A 495 -18.20 -6.76 -7.20
C PRO A 495 -17.43 -8.09 -7.32
N VAL A 496 -17.80 -8.96 -8.26
CA VAL A 496 -17.24 -10.32 -8.43
C VAL A 496 -15.74 -10.33 -8.79
N THR A 497 -14.87 -11.23 -8.29
CA THR A 497 -13.39 -11.22 -8.53
C THR A 497 -12.95 -11.08 -9.98
N THR A 498 -13.80 -11.51 -10.91
CA THR A 498 -13.53 -11.48 -12.33
C THR A 498 -13.72 -10.08 -12.91
N ILE A 499 -12.68 -9.57 -13.56
CA ILE A 499 -12.75 -8.39 -14.42
C ILE A 499 -12.98 -8.88 -15.84
N GLU A 500 -14.18 -8.65 -16.37
CA GLU A 500 -14.51 -9.06 -17.74
C GLU A 500 -13.63 -8.30 -18.74
N SER A 501 -12.99 -9.00 -19.68
CA SER A 501 -12.25 -8.36 -20.77
C SER A 501 -13.08 -8.14 -22.04
N THR A 502 -14.31 -8.65 -22.09
CA THR A 502 -15.22 -8.52 -23.24
C THR A 502 -16.39 -7.57 -22.97
N PRO A 503 -16.86 -6.75 -23.94
CA PRO A 503 -16.28 -6.59 -25.28
C PRO A 503 -14.89 -5.95 -25.27
N ASP A 504 -14.59 -5.10 -24.27
CA ASP A 504 -13.29 -4.47 -24.09
C ASP A 504 -12.89 -4.41 -22.60
N LEU A 505 -11.59 -4.49 -22.33
CA LEU A 505 -10.98 -4.14 -21.04
C LEU A 505 -10.59 -2.66 -21.06
N THR A 506 -11.31 -1.82 -20.34
CA THR A 506 -11.04 -0.38 -20.21
C THR A 506 -9.98 -0.12 -19.14
N VAL A 507 -8.90 0.56 -19.52
CA VAL A 507 -7.80 0.92 -18.61
C VAL A 507 -7.59 2.43 -18.66
N ARG A 508 -7.64 3.08 -17.50
CA ARG A 508 -7.23 4.47 -17.34
C ARG A 508 -5.82 4.52 -16.78
N VAL A 509 -4.93 5.26 -17.43
CA VAL A 509 -3.59 5.55 -16.90
C VAL A 509 -3.42 7.05 -16.70
N LEU A 510 -3.00 7.44 -15.49
CA LEU A 510 -2.74 8.82 -15.12
C LEU A 510 -1.25 9.02 -14.88
N TYR A 511 -0.63 9.95 -15.62
CA TYR A 511 0.81 10.22 -15.55
C TYR A 511 1.13 11.59 -14.96
N ASN A 512 2.26 11.66 -14.25
CA ASN A 512 2.99 12.91 -14.09
C ASN A 512 4.17 12.94 -15.09
N ASP A 513 4.04 13.75 -16.16
CA ASP A 513 5.07 13.89 -17.20
C ASP A 513 6.39 14.51 -16.67
N GLY A 514 6.35 15.15 -15.49
CA GLY A 514 7.54 15.69 -14.84
C GLY A 514 8.54 14.62 -14.39
N ILE A 515 8.08 13.38 -14.18
CA ILE A 515 8.93 12.27 -13.69
C ILE A 515 10.09 11.99 -14.67
N ASP A 516 9.83 11.97 -15.98
CA ASP A 516 10.87 11.67 -16.96
C ASP A 516 11.93 12.76 -17.08
N ALA A 517 11.60 13.99 -16.67
CA ALA A 517 12.58 15.08 -16.63
C ALA A 517 13.54 14.96 -15.45
N GLN A 518 13.13 14.26 -14.39
CA GLN A 518 13.91 14.07 -13.17
C GLN A 518 14.74 12.78 -13.22
N MET A 519 14.36 11.80 -14.06
CA MET A 519 14.95 10.46 -14.06
C MET A 519 15.56 10.07 -15.41
N PRO A 520 16.84 9.65 -15.48
CA PRO A 520 17.50 9.13 -16.68
C PRO A 520 16.86 7.87 -17.26
N SER A 521 16.10 7.13 -16.45
CA SER A 521 15.43 5.90 -16.89
C SER A 521 14.15 6.16 -17.71
N HIS A 522 13.66 7.40 -17.75
CA HIS A 522 12.42 7.81 -18.43
C HIS A 522 11.25 6.80 -18.25
N PRO A 523 10.86 6.50 -17.00
CA PRO A 523 9.90 5.46 -16.72
C PRO A 523 8.49 5.73 -17.27
N VAL A 524 8.06 7.00 -17.40
CA VAL A 524 6.75 7.34 -17.99
C VAL A 524 6.73 7.02 -19.48
N ALA A 525 7.81 7.33 -20.21
CA ALA A 525 7.95 6.93 -21.61
C ALA A 525 7.93 5.39 -21.78
N ALA A 526 8.59 4.65 -20.87
CA ALA A 526 8.55 3.19 -20.88
C ALA A 526 7.12 2.66 -20.65
N GLN A 527 6.37 3.24 -19.70
CA GLN A 527 4.97 2.90 -19.49
C GLN A 527 4.12 3.17 -20.73
N ARG A 528 4.21 4.37 -21.35
CA ARG A 528 3.44 4.67 -22.56
C ARG A 528 3.71 3.67 -23.68
N THR A 529 4.99 3.34 -23.91
CA THR A 529 5.40 2.32 -24.89
C THR A 529 4.78 0.95 -24.60
N TYR A 530 4.70 0.57 -23.32
CA TYR A 530 4.03 -0.66 -22.90
C TYR A 530 2.54 -0.64 -23.29
N TRP A 531 1.82 0.43 -22.99
CA TRP A 531 0.36 0.51 -23.21
C TRP A 531 -0.03 0.61 -24.69
N GLU A 532 0.77 1.27 -25.54
CA GLU A 532 0.53 1.36 -27.00
C GLU A 532 0.31 0.00 -27.67
N ASN A 533 0.95 -1.04 -27.14
CA ASN A 533 0.95 -2.38 -27.72
C ASN A 533 -0.02 -3.34 -27.03
N ARG A 534 -0.90 -2.85 -26.15
CA ARG A 534 -1.85 -3.68 -25.39
C ARG A 534 -3.23 -3.64 -25.98
N ALA A 535 -3.87 -4.81 -26.05
CA ALA A 535 -5.24 -4.99 -26.51
C ALA A 535 -6.26 -4.55 -25.44
N VAL A 536 -6.18 -3.28 -25.04
CA VAL A 536 -7.06 -2.64 -24.05
C VAL A 536 -7.64 -1.35 -24.62
N ALA A 537 -8.83 -0.96 -24.15
CA ALA A 537 -9.36 0.37 -24.41
C ALA A 537 -8.68 1.36 -23.45
N LEU A 538 -7.54 1.90 -23.89
CA LEU A 538 -6.72 2.81 -23.10
C LEU A 538 -7.28 4.23 -23.09
N GLY A 539 -7.42 4.79 -21.91
CA GLY A 539 -7.59 6.22 -21.70
C GLY A 539 -6.40 6.77 -20.91
N GLU A 540 -5.78 7.83 -21.42
CA GLU A 540 -4.69 8.53 -20.72
C GLU A 540 -5.19 9.84 -20.09
N GLY A 541 -4.51 10.27 -19.03
CA GLY A 541 -4.71 11.57 -18.40
C GLY A 541 -3.43 12.05 -17.72
N THR A 542 -3.29 13.36 -17.54
CA THR A 542 -2.09 13.96 -16.92
C THR A 542 -2.42 15.06 -15.92
N LYS A 543 -3.70 15.42 -15.78
CA LYS A 543 -4.17 16.53 -14.95
C LYS A 543 -5.10 16.06 -13.85
N VAL A 544 -5.31 16.91 -12.85
CA VAL A 544 -6.27 16.68 -11.77
C VAL A 544 -7.70 16.46 -12.29
N ASP A 545 -8.10 17.16 -13.35
CA ASP A 545 -9.43 16.98 -13.94
C ASP A 545 -9.61 15.59 -14.58
N ASP A 546 -8.53 14.97 -15.09
CA ASP A 546 -8.57 13.61 -15.62
C ASP A 546 -8.78 12.59 -14.49
N LEU A 547 -8.16 12.82 -13.33
CA LEU A 547 -8.41 12.02 -12.13
C LEU A 547 -9.85 12.16 -11.67
N LYS A 548 -10.38 13.39 -11.58
CA LYS A 548 -11.79 13.61 -11.22
C LYS A 548 -12.74 12.91 -12.18
N ALA A 549 -12.45 12.94 -13.49
CA ALA A 549 -13.24 12.23 -14.49
C ALA A 549 -13.18 10.70 -14.33
N ALA A 550 -12.00 10.15 -14.03
CA ALA A 550 -11.81 8.73 -13.73
C ALA A 550 -12.54 8.28 -12.44
N LEU A 551 -12.84 9.23 -11.55
CA LEU A 551 -13.53 9.00 -10.29
C LEU A 551 -15.02 9.38 -10.30
N ALA A 552 -15.56 9.80 -11.44
CA ALA A 552 -16.98 10.07 -11.57
C ALA A 552 -17.81 8.78 -11.45
N ALA A 553 -19.05 8.88 -10.95
CA ALA A 553 -19.97 7.73 -10.89
C ALA A 553 -20.23 7.09 -12.28
N THR A 554 -20.10 7.89 -13.35
CA THR A 554 -20.23 7.46 -14.75
C THR A 554 -18.95 6.86 -15.34
N ALA A 555 -17.85 6.82 -14.59
CA ALA A 555 -16.62 6.19 -15.05
C ALA A 555 -16.84 4.69 -15.29
N THR A 556 -16.26 4.18 -16.38
CA THR A 556 -16.40 2.79 -16.82
C THR A 556 -15.07 2.06 -16.87
N ASP A 557 -14.00 2.70 -16.41
CA ASP A 557 -12.66 2.14 -16.38
C ASP A 557 -12.62 0.94 -15.42
N LYS A 558 -12.12 -0.21 -15.87
CA LYS A 558 -12.03 -1.46 -15.09
C LYS A 558 -10.71 -1.57 -14.34
N VAL A 559 -9.69 -0.84 -14.80
CA VAL A 559 -8.40 -0.66 -14.15
C VAL A 559 -8.07 0.83 -14.15
N LEU A 560 -7.68 1.36 -13.00
CA LEU A 560 -7.16 2.70 -12.84
C LEU A 560 -5.71 2.61 -12.36
N TYR A 561 -4.77 3.01 -13.20
CA TYR A 561 -3.35 3.02 -12.89
C TYR A 561 -2.84 4.45 -12.76
N MET A 562 -2.20 4.76 -11.64
CA MET A 562 -1.63 6.07 -11.36
C MET A 562 -0.12 5.95 -11.26
N TYR A 563 0.58 6.72 -12.09
CA TYR A 563 2.03 6.85 -12.12
C TYR A 563 2.39 8.32 -11.91
N CYS A 564 2.37 8.74 -10.66
CA CYS A 564 2.47 10.14 -10.26
C CYS A 564 3.24 10.25 -8.94
N HIS A 565 3.17 11.40 -8.28
CA HIS A 565 3.66 11.54 -6.91
C HIS A 565 2.50 11.58 -5.92
N ALA A 566 2.76 11.14 -4.69
CA ALA A 566 1.78 11.17 -3.61
C ALA A 566 2.46 11.53 -2.29
N VAL A 567 1.98 12.58 -1.63
CA VAL A 567 2.53 13.07 -0.38
C VAL A 567 1.54 12.76 0.74
N ALA A 568 1.99 12.06 1.78
CA ALA A 568 1.20 11.80 2.97
C ALA A 568 1.40 12.92 4.00
N SER A 569 0.33 13.32 4.67
CA SER A 569 0.38 14.26 5.79
C SER A 569 0.50 13.51 7.13
N ASP A 570 1.34 14.05 8.02
CA ASP A 570 1.61 13.54 9.37
C ASP A 570 0.54 13.99 10.39
N GLN A 571 -0.15 15.09 10.10
CA GLN A 571 -1.13 15.71 11.00
C GLN A 571 -2.57 15.31 10.68
N ASP A 572 -2.95 15.40 9.41
CA ASP A 572 -4.32 15.16 8.95
C ASP A 572 -4.29 14.42 7.62
N SER A 573 -4.94 13.25 7.55
CA SER A 573 -5.04 12.48 6.32
C SER A 573 -5.62 13.30 5.16
N ASP A 574 -6.55 14.23 5.43
CA ASP A 574 -7.20 15.05 4.40
C ASP A 574 -6.22 15.96 3.65
N ASP A 575 -5.08 16.30 4.27
CA ASP A 575 -4.02 17.11 3.67
C ASP A 575 -3.07 16.27 2.79
N SER A 576 -3.19 14.94 2.79
CA SER A 576 -2.41 14.10 1.87
C SER A 576 -2.84 14.37 0.43
N TYR A 577 -1.91 14.46 -0.52
CA TYR A 577 -2.21 14.88 -1.89
C TYR A 577 -1.49 14.08 -2.96
N LEU A 578 -2.09 14.03 -4.15
CA LEU A 578 -1.44 13.55 -5.37
C LEU A 578 -0.92 14.72 -6.20
N VAL A 579 0.25 14.57 -6.82
CA VAL A 579 0.84 15.56 -7.73
C VAL A 579 0.78 15.06 -9.16
N MET A 580 0.00 15.77 -9.98
CA MET A 580 -0.16 15.55 -11.42
C MET A 580 0.77 16.48 -12.22
N THR A 581 0.75 16.35 -13.54
CA THR A 581 1.63 17.11 -14.44
C THR A 581 1.49 18.62 -14.24
N GLY A 582 2.63 19.32 -14.19
CA GLY A 582 2.68 20.76 -13.97
C GLY A 582 2.37 21.14 -12.51
N ASP A 583 2.80 20.30 -11.57
CA ASP A 583 2.67 20.47 -10.12
C ASP A 583 1.22 20.70 -9.64
N GLN A 584 0.25 20.19 -10.41
CA GLN A 584 -1.15 20.26 -10.03
C GLN A 584 -1.40 19.29 -8.88
N ARG A 585 -1.76 19.84 -7.72
CA ARG A 585 -2.04 19.06 -6.51
C ARG A 585 -3.54 18.84 -6.35
N ILE A 586 -3.90 17.69 -5.81
CA ILE A 586 -5.25 17.44 -5.28
C ILE A 586 -5.16 16.68 -3.97
N THR A 587 -5.75 17.23 -2.93
CA THR A 587 -5.76 16.62 -1.60
C THR A 587 -6.86 15.57 -1.45
N LEU A 588 -6.76 14.71 -0.43
CA LEU A 588 -7.82 13.80 -0.05
C LEU A 588 -9.09 14.54 0.38
N GLY A 589 -8.96 15.63 1.12
CA GLY A 589 -10.09 16.49 1.47
C GLY A 589 -10.80 17.07 0.24
N GLU A 590 -10.04 17.48 -0.78
CA GLU A 590 -10.60 17.93 -2.06
C GLU A 590 -11.27 16.78 -2.82
N LEU A 591 -10.66 15.60 -2.86
CA LEU A 591 -11.26 14.40 -3.47
C LEU A 591 -12.56 14.00 -2.79
N ALA A 592 -12.64 14.10 -1.46
CA ALA A 592 -13.86 13.83 -0.69
C ALA A 592 -15.01 14.77 -1.06
N VAL A 593 -14.71 16.00 -1.51
CA VAL A 593 -15.69 16.99 -1.96
C VAL A 593 -16.04 16.84 -3.44
N TYR A 594 -15.04 16.72 -4.31
CA TYR A 594 -15.25 16.71 -5.77
C TYR A 594 -15.63 15.33 -6.31
N ALA A 595 -15.29 14.27 -5.59
CA ALA A 595 -15.57 12.89 -5.95
C ALA A 595 -15.96 12.10 -4.69
N PRO A 596 -17.09 12.46 -4.04
CA PRO A 596 -17.49 11.91 -2.75
C PRO A 596 -17.66 10.39 -2.79
N ILE A 597 -17.50 9.73 -1.64
CA ILE A 597 -17.64 8.28 -1.52
C ILE A 597 -19.08 7.80 -1.76
N ASP A 598 -20.07 8.66 -1.56
CA ASP A 598 -21.47 8.35 -1.89
C ASP A 598 -21.68 8.12 -3.39
N ASP A 599 -20.85 8.76 -4.23
CA ASP A 599 -20.81 8.55 -5.67
C ASP A 599 -19.91 7.34 -5.98
N GLN A 600 -20.48 6.15 -5.78
CA GLN A 600 -19.80 4.86 -5.98
C GLN A 600 -19.36 4.65 -7.44
N LEU A 601 -18.19 4.03 -7.61
CA LEU A 601 -17.62 3.62 -8.90
C LEU A 601 -18.35 2.39 -9.42
N SER A 602 -19.20 2.58 -10.43
CA SER A 602 -20.05 1.52 -10.97
C SER A 602 -19.28 0.37 -11.65
N SER A 603 -18.10 0.63 -12.21
CA SER A 603 -17.22 -0.39 -12.81
C SER A 603 -16.38 -1.15 -11.79
N HIS A 604 -16.31 -0.68 -10.54
CA HIS A 604 -15.48 -1.22 -9.48
C HIS A 604 -14.03 -1.52 -9.90
N PRO A 605 -13.25 -0.49 -10.29
CA PRO A 605 -11.93 -0.70 -10.84
C PRO A 605 -10.98 -1.37 -9.85
N LEU A 606 -10.01 -2.11 -10.38
CA LEU A 606 -8.75 -2.35 -9.68
C LEU A 606 -7.92 -1.07 -9.77
N VAL A 607 -7.54 -0.50 -8.63
CA VAL A 607 -6.70 0.70 -8.56
C VAL A 607 -5.26 0.29 -8.27
N VAL A 608 -4.31 0.80 -9.05
CA VAL A 608 -2.87 0.59 -8.85
C VAL A 608 -2.20 1.95 -8.70
N ILE A 609 -1.50 2.15 -7.59
CA ILE A 609 -0.89 3.44 -7.20
C ILE A 609 0.62 3.27 -7.16
N ASN A 610 1.30 3.66 -8.23
CA ASN A 610 2.74 3.87 -8.25
C ASN A 610 3.01 5.36 -8.01
N ALA A 611 2.79 5.79 -6.78
CA ALA A 611 2.97 7.18 -6.38
C ALA A 611 3.25 7.24 -4.88
N CYS A 612 4.47 7.62 -4.48
CA CYS A 612 4.85 7.89 -3.09
C CYS A 612 6.07 8.82 -3.04
N GLU A 613 5.85 10.06 -2.61
CA GLU A 613 6.77 11.18 -2.42
C GLU A 613 6.62 11.71 -0.98
N SER A 614 7.25 11.06 -0.01
CA SER A 614 7.76 11.63 1.26
C SER A 614 8.09 10.44 2.18
N GLY A 615 9.14 10.43 3.00
CA GLY A 615 9.74 11.54 3.73
C GLY A 615 9.37 11.36 5.20
N ASP A 616 8.07 11.30 5.48
CA ASP A 616 7.52 10.93 6.78
C ASP A 616 6.45 9.85 6.63
N LEU A 617 6.75 8.69 7.20
CA LEU A 617 6.01 7.45 7.06
C LEU A 617 4.88 7.40 8.09
N SER A 618 3.92 8.33 7.94
CA SER A 618 2.72 8.30 8.75
C SER A 618 1.91 7.02 8.43
N PRO A 619 1.31 6.36 9.44
CA PRO A 619 0.22 5.38 9.25
C PRO A 619 -0.85 5.88 8.25
N ASN A 620 -1.02 7.21 8.19
CA ASN A 620 -2.08 7.91 7.51
C ASN A 620 -2.16 7.70 5.98
N PHE A 621 -1.11 7.24 5.28
CA PHE A 621 -1.28 6.91 3.84
C PHE A 621 -2.22 5.71 3.65
N TYR A 622 -2.15 4.75 4.58
CA TYR A 622 -3.07 3.62 4.67
C TYR A 622 -4.39 4.01 5.36
N ASP A 623 -4.47 5.19 5.98
CA ASP A 623 -5.73 5.78 6.46
C ASP A 623 -6.37 6.74 5.44
N GLY A 624 -5.66 7.08 4.37
CA GLY A 624 -6.07 8.07 3.36
C GLY A 624 -6.54 7.46 2.04
N PHE A 625 -5.62 7.30 1.06
CA PHE A 625 -5.96 6.95 -0.31
C PHE A 625 -6.53 5.52 -0.46
N VAL A 626 -5.91 4.53 0.19
CA VAL A 626 -6.38 3.13 0.13
C VAL A 626 -7.81 3.02 0.68
N PRO A 627 -8.12 3.54 1.90
CA PRO A 627 -9.49 3.57 2.40
C PRO A 627 -10.45 4.35 1.52
N TYR A 628 -10.03 5.51 1.00
CA TYR A 628 -10.83 6.35 0.11
C TYR A 628 -11.26 5.61 -1.16
N PHE A 629 -10.33 5.04 -1.95
CA PHE A 629 -10.66 4.37 -3.20
C PHE A 629 -11.56 3.17 -2.99
N LEU A 630 -11.24 2.36 -1.98
CA LEU A 630 -12.08 1.22 -1.63
C LEU A 630 -13.45 1.69 -1.10
N ALA A 631 -13.56 2.86 -0.44
CA ALA A 631 -14.83 3.42 0.07
C ALA A 631 -15.69 3.98 -1.05
N LYS A 632 -15.03 4.47 -2.09
CA LYS A 632 -15.64 4.88 -3.34
C LYS A 632 -16.07 3.70 -4.23
N GLY A 633 -15.79 2.46 -3.82
CA GLY A 633 -16.26 1.25 -4.52
C GLY A 633 -15.21 0.57 -5.40
N ALA A 634 -13.93 0.93 -5.31
CA ALA A 634 -12.87 0.14 -5.95
C ALA A 634 -12.90 -1.31 -5.45
N ARG A 635 -12.65 -2.26 -6.36
CA ARG A 635 -12.52 -3.69 -6.04
C ARG A 635 -11.34 -3.98 -5.13
N GLY A 636 -10.28 -3.21 -5.33
CA GLY A 636 -8.99 -3.46 -4.73
C GLY A 636 -8.05 -2.30 -5.02
N VAL A 637 -7.08 -2.13 -4.13
CA VAL A 637 -6.00 -1.17 -4.30
C VAL A 637 -4.67 -1.88 -4.12
N ILE A 638 -3.77 -1.68 -5.07
CA ILE A 638 -2.34 -1.98 -4.93
C ILE A 638 -1.64 -0.65 -4.72
N GLY A 639 -0.85 -0.54 -3.66
CA GLY A 639 -0.05 0.64 -3.35
C GLY A 639 1.31 0.25 -2.77
N THR A 640 2.15 1.25 -2.52
CA THR A 640 3.49 1.03 -1.98
C THR A 640 3.59 1.44 -0.51
N GLU A 641 4.37 0.70 0.28
CA GLU A 641 4.56 0.94 1.74
C GLU A 641 5.44 2.16 2.06
N CYS A 642 6.22 2.67 1.10
CA CYS A 642 7.03 3.87 1.21
C CYS A 642 7.35 4.47 -0.18
N LYS A 643 8.24 5.49 -0.23
CA LYS A 643 8.84 5.98 -1.49
C LYS A 643 9.30 4.80 -2.35
N THR A 644 9.12 4.90 -3.66
CA THR A 644 9.44 3.81 -4.60
C THR A 644 10.40 4.30 -5.69
N PRO A 645 11.47 3.56 -6.01
CA PRO A 645 12.34 3.89 -7.14
C PRO A 645 11.58 3.88 -8.46
N GLY A 646 11.71 4.95 -9.25
CA GLY A 646 10.94 5.09 -10.50
C GLY A 646 11.25 3.99 -11.52
N ARG A 647 12.53 3.61 -11.65
CA ARG A 647 12.91 2.50 -12.54
C ARG A 647 12.28 1.18 -12.10
N PHE A 648 12.38 0.83 -10.82
CA PHE A 648 11.78 -0.40 -10.29
C PHE A 648 10.25 -0.38 -10.41
N ALA A 649 9.60 0.75 -10.12
CA ALA A 649 8.16 0.90 -10.23
C ALA A 649 7.66 0.61 -11.65
N SER A 650 8.37 1.12 -12.66
CA SER A 650 8.04 0.90 -14.07
C SER A 650 8.17 -0.57 -14.46
N GLU A 651 9.33 -1.18 -14.19
CA GLU A 651 9.60 -2.59 -14.55
C GLU A 651 8.65 -3.54 -13.83
N TRP A 652 8.36 -3.28 -12.55
CA TRP A 652 7.41 -4.07 -11.78
C TRP A 652 6.00 -3.97 -12.36
N ALA A 653 5.54 -2.76 -12.71
CA ALA A 653 4.20 -2.56 -13.26
C ALA A 653 4.01 -3.23 -14.62
N ILE A 654 5.02 -3.14 -15.50
CA ILE A 654 5.02 -3.84 -16.80
C ILE A 654 4.85 -5.34 -16.57
N ALA A 655 5.69 -5.93 -15.73
CA ALA A 655 5.65 -7.37 -15.44
C ALA A 655 4.35 -7.80 -14.72
N PHE A 656 3.78 -6.93 -13.89
CA PHE A 656 2.49 -7.13 -13.24
C PHE A 656 1.35 -7.16 -14.24
N PHE A 657 1.22 -6.15 -15.08
CA PHE A 657 0.12 -6.11 -16.04
C PHE A 657 0.23 -7.22 -17.09
N ASP A 658 1.44 -7.67 -17.44
CA ASP A 658 1.64 -8.85 -18.28
C ASP A 658 0.99 -10.10 -17.69
N ARG A 659 1.31 -10.41 -16.43
CA ARG A 659 0.76 -11.56 -15.71
C ARG A 659 -0.74 -11.43 -15.48
N PHE A 660 -1.16 -10.27 -14.98
CA PHE A 660 -2.56 -10.01 -14.62
C PHE A 660 -3.49 -10.07 -15.84
N PHE A 661 -3.08 -9.48 -16.97
CA PHE A 661 -3.87 -9.54 -18.21
C PHE A 661 -3.82 -10.91 -18.89
N ALA A 662 -2.80 -11.72 -18.63
CA ALA A 662 -2.78 -13.13 -19.01
C ALA A 662 -3.75 -14.00 -18.16
N GLY A 663 -4.52 -13.41 -17.25
CA GLY A 663 -5.53 -14.08 -16.43
C GLY A 663 -4.96 -14.74 -15.18
N GLU A 664 -3.69 -14.49 -14.83
CA GLU A 664 -3.11 -14.94 -13.57
C GLU A 664 -3.85 -14.26 -12.40
N PRO A 665 -4.23 -15.00 -11.33
CA PRO A 665 -4.74 -14.41 -10.11
C PRO A 665 -3.78 -13.36 -9.55
N LEU A 666 -4.32 -12.24 -9.09
CA LEU A 666 -3.54 -11.09 -8.63
C LEU A 666 -2.56 -11.48 -7.52
N GLY A 667 -2.98 -12.31 -6.57
CA GLY A 667 -2.13 -12.78 -5.48
C GLY A 667 -0.92 -13.57 -5.98
N ASP A 668 -1.14 -14.48 -6.94
CA ASP A 668 -0.10 -15.30 -7.55
C ASP A 668 0.86 -14.43 -8.37
N ALA A 669 0.32 -13.48 -9.15
CA ALA A 669 1.12 -12.55 -9.92
C ALA A 669 2.05 -11.74 -9.01
N VAL A 670 1.55 -11.18 -7.90
CA VAL A 670 2.37 -10.38 -6.97
C VAL A 670 3.42 -11.24 -6.25
N LEU A 671 3.06 -12.43 -5.76
CA LEU A 671 4.03 -13.35 -5.13
C LEU A 671 5.10 -13.79 -6.14
N GLY A 672 4.69 -14.12 -7.36
CA GLY A 672 5.56 -14.49 -8.46
C GLY A 672 6.56 -13.38 -8.79
N LEU A 673 6.11 -12.12 -8.88
CA LEU A 673 6.99 -10.98 -9.11
C LEU A 673 7.98 -10.76 -7.97
N ARG A 674 7.53 -10.86 -6.72
CA ARG A 674 8.41 -10.74 -5.55
C ARG A 674 9.59 -11.71 -5.63
N ARG A 675 9.31 -12.96 -6.00
CA ARG A 675 10.33 -14.00 -6.19
C ARG A 675 11.17 -13.76 -7.43
N ASP A 676 10.55 -13.46 -8.55
CA ASP A 676 11.24 -13.23 -9.82
C ASP A 676 12.26 -12.09 -9.71
N PHE A 677 11.89 -10.95 -9.13
CA PHE A 677 12.82 -9.83 -8.95
C PHE A 677 13.95 -10.17 -7.97
N LEU A 678 13.65 -10.90 -6.90
CA LEU A 678 14.68 -11.36 -5.97
C LEU A 678 15.63 -12.38 -6.62
N GLU A 679 15.12 -13.36 -7.35
CA GLU A 679 15.90 -14.45 -7.93
C GLU A 679 16.71 -14.01 -9.16
N LYS A 680 16.10 -13.19 -10.04
CA LYS A 680 16.73 -12.75 -11.30
C LYS A 680 17.64 -11.53 -11.09
N HIS A 681 17.24 -10.62 -10.21
CA HIS A 681 17.91 -9.33 -10.03
C HIS A 681 18.50 -9.14 -8.64
N GLY A 682 18.34 -10.08 -7.70
CA GLY A 682 18.75 -9.86 -6.31
C GLY A 682 17.91 -8.78 -5.60
N ASN A 683 16.81 -8.33 -6.20
CA ASN A 683 16.10 -7.12 -5.81
C ASN A 683 14.85 -7.46 -4.96
N PRO A 684 14.85 -7.18 -3.64
CA PRO A 684 13.76 -7.50 -2.73
C PRO A 684 12.60 -6.48 -2.77
N LEU A 685 12.68 -5.43 -3.59
CA LEU A 685 11.73 -4.32 -3.58
C LEU A 685 10.31 -4.71 -4.01
N GLY A 686 10.08 -5.95 -4.48
CA GLY A 686 8.71 -6.48 -4.61
C GLY A 686 7.94 -6.48 -3.28
N LEU A 687 8.63 -6.43 -2.13
CA LEU A 687 8.02 -6.27 -0.80
C LEU A 687 7.43 -4.88 -0.55
N LEU A 688 7.75 -3.88 -1.39
CA LEU A 688 7.15 -2.55 -1.30
C LEU A 688 5.64 -2.59 -1.53
N TYR A 689 5.16 -3.53 -2.33
CA TYR A 689 3.78 -3.54 -2.79
C TYR A 689 2.85 -4.21 -1.77
N GLY A 690 1.97 -3.39 -1.20
CA GLY A 690 0.81 -3.80 -0.41
C GLY A 690 -0.39 -4.08 -1.32
N VAL A 691 -1.09 -5.18 -1.04
CA VAL A 691 -2.28 -5.61 -1.80
C VAL A 691 -3.49 -5.56 -0.87
N HIS A 692 -4.42 -4.65 -1.14
CA HIS A 692 -5.73 -4.55 -0.49
C HIS A 692 -6.81 -4.95 -1.46
N CYS A 693 -6.89 -6.24 -1.73
CA CYS A 693 -7.81 -6.79 -2.71
C CYS A 693 -8.08 -8.26 -2.36
N ASP A 694 -9.15 -8.78 -2.93
CA ASP A 694 -9.27 -10.21 -3.10
C ASP A 694 -8.15 -10.72 -4.03
N THR A 695 -7.35 -11.65 -3.52
CA THR A 695 -6.17 -12.15 -4.22
C THR A 695 -6.51 -13.05 -5.40
N ASP A 696 -7.76 -13.53 -5.50
CA ASP A 696 -8.24 -14.33 -6.63
C ASP A 696 -8.74 -13.43 -7.79
N THR A 697 -8.66 -12.11 -7.63
CA THR A 697 -8.99 -11.14 -8.68
C THR A 697 -8.18 -11.42 -9.94
N ARG A 698 -8.83 -11.48 -11.10
CA ARG A 698 -8.18 -11.74 -12.39
C ARG A 698 -8.98 -11.17 -13.56
N VAL A 699 -8.31 -11.03 -14.71
CA VAL A 699 -8.97 -10.72 -15.98
C VAL A 699 -9.45 -12.01 -16.64
N ASP A 700 -10.71 -12.04 -17.10
CA ASP A 700 -11.30 -13.19 -17.79
C ASP A 700 -12.23 -12.74 -18.95
N PRO A 701 -12.11 -13.33 -20.16
CA PRO A 701 -11.00 -14.15 -20.61
C PRO A 701 -9.67 -13.40 -20.53
N ALA A 702 -8.58 -14.14 -20.35
CA ALA A 702 -7.23 -13.61 -20.49
C ALA A 702 -7.08 -12.87 -21.83
N LEU A 703 -6.38 -11.74 -21.83
CA LEU A 703 -6.01 -11.06 -23.06
C LEU A 703 -4.99 -11.92 -23.82
N ALA A 704 -5.11 -11.94 -25.14
CA ALA A 704 -4.10 -12.58 -25.98
C ALA A 704 -2.74 -11.89 -25.72
N ALA A 705 -1.68 -12.69 -25.57
CA ALA A 705 -0.33 -12.15 -25.45
C ALA A 705 -0.08 -11.18 -26.61
N ALA A 706 0.40 -9.97 -26.29
CA ALA A 706 0.77 -8.99 -27.30
C ALA A 706 1.75 -9.68 -28.25
N GLY A 707 1.38 -9.77 -29.54
CA GLY A 707 2.21 -10.40 -30.55
C GLY A 707 3.46 -9.55 -30.79
N GLY A 708 4.51 -9.75 -30.00
CA GLY A 708 5.75 -9.01 -30.09
C GLY A 708 6.93 -9.89 -29.69
N SER A 709 7.62 -10.45 -30.69
CA SER A 709 9.00 -10.88 -30.54
C SER A 709 9.84 -9.65 -30.22
N HIS A 710 10.47 -9.59 -29.05
CA HIS A 710 11.86 -9.12 -28.89
C HIS A 710 12.43 -9.51 -27.53
#